data_AF-A0A0P7BI59-F1
#
_entry.id   AF-A0A0P7BI59-F1
#
_cell.length_a   1.000
_cell.length_b   1.000
_cell.length_c   1.000
_cell.angle_alpha   90.00
_cell.angle_beta   90.00
_cell.angle_gamma   90.00
#
_symmetry.space_group_name_H-M   'P 1'
#
loop_
_entity.id
_entity.type
_entity.pdbx_description
1 polymer ?
#
loop_
_entity_poly.entity_id
_entity_poly.type
_entity_poly.pdbx_seq_one_letter_code
_entity_poly.pdbx_strand_id
1 'polypeptide(L)'
;MAQHFKPTIDATVLKIFVLETDRPHPDTQDEKGSFGQILHHHFCKAGADHHPPLGVETEQVFVVTEEGGRMPKFEEFDSYDGLLITGSMYDAHGDNPWILDLLQLLKELWTKRPDFRFTGVCFGHQLLARLLGGTVGPSPTNDWELGHSAIDLTPIGQRLFRTRSASIDLHQMHQDQVLTAPTAGGLLGPGAEVHVWGRSAHTAVQGLYVADRLFTTQAHLAFDEDMVRRQIQMRVDSGGIDDLEHADRAAETAHLEHDGVEVAAAILRLLRVDEDGAKVISHIPGSTPVKRDVITRWQQVPADQRRTDIPQDSPLFEFLSLVDSYEPWDAPLTAEYGQPNPWWFDNDQFDVDFNDEDREFIILYPDNTDSPSMDSGLFFDLELELVAWGRLRHQGLPPDTEWVPLELALTKALYMWECGKFYWGESPSEGKTILIKSWIPLDLEEAIGQWERLLEEITKRLVLPAGASAAPLQDPLPTDLVEQFDQSSFAKAWLCAAKRPFFVYVAPGITTFTSESFVDIYTAESPGNRRHEIVEKTQCEFASLLLPATSGPIPESEGWMEVGSESGYRAPFTVAERGGLYTRAISGVGNGHGTSLVTAEGIQDPVQWMYGRQWGPTGELRLCEMFAYWADLVGSGVWEVGAEGVATPHSWFTDPGSIEYRRLAWAEENR
;
A
#
# COMPACT_ATOMS: atom_id res chain seq x y z
N MET A 1 24.65 2.20 -32.61
CA MET A 1 24.04 3.56 -32.61
C MET A 1 23.09 3.62 -31.43
N ALA A 2 23.00 4.76 -30.74
CA ALA A 2 22.06 4.91 -29.62
C ALA A 2 20.61 4.86 -30.12
N GLN A 3 19.72 4.21 -29.39
CA GLN A 3 18.29 4.16 -29.70
C GLN A 3 17.52 4.89 -28.60
N HIS A 4 16.54 5.72 -28.99
CA HIS A 4 15.80 6.56 -28.06
C HIS A 4 14.30 6.27 -28.15
N PHE A 5 13.68 5.99 -27.00
CA PHE A 5 12.28 5.60 -26.88
C PHE A 5 11.51 6.58 -25.99
N LYS A 6 10.37 7.04 -26.48
CA LYS A 6 9.53 8.07 -25.85
C LYS A 6 8.47 7.46 -24.94
N PRO A 7 7.97 8.20 -23.94
CA PRO A 7 6.86 7.75 -23.10
C PRO A 7 5.58 7.53 -23.91
N THR A 8 4.78 6.57 -23.47
CA THR A 8 3.47 6.21 -24.07
C THR A 8 2.29 6.97 -23.46
N ILE A 9 2.50 7.72 -22.37
CA ILE A 9 1.48 8.45 -21.61
C ILE A 9 1.91 9.90 -21.34
N ASP A 10 0.93 10.79 -21.14
CA ASP A 10 1.16 12.20 -20.77
C ASP A 10 1.19 12.34 -19.23
N ALA A 11 2.36 12.10 -18.64
CA ALA A 11 2.59 12.10 -17.19
C ALA A 11 4.04 12.53 -16.87
N THR A 12 4.40 12.63 -15.59
CA THR A 12 5.80 12.82 -15.17
C THR A 12 6.67 11.72 -15.79
N VAL A 13 7.74 12.12 -16.49
CA VAL A 13 8.57 11.21 -17.27
C VAL A 13 9.87 10.89 -16.54
N LEU A 14 10.10 9.62 -16.27
CA LEU A 14 11.39 9.10 -15.81
C LEU A 14 12.28 8.77 -17.01
N LYS A 15 13.52 9.25 -16.97
CA LYS A 15 14.52 9.06 -18.03
C LYS A 15 15.58 8.07 -17.57
N ILE A 16 15.62 6.92 -18.22
CA ILE A 16 16.51 5.81 -17.86
C ILE A 16 17.55 5.60 -18.97
N PHE A 17 18.83 5.63 -18.60
CA PHE A 17 19.92 5.29 -19.52
C PHE A 17 20.19 3.78 -19.46
N VAL A 18 19.93 3.07 -20.54
CA VAL A 18 20.05 1.61 -20.63
C VAL A 18 21.39 1.23 -21.28
N LEU A 19 22.22 0.53 -20.51
CA LEU A 19 23.49 -0.03 -20.95
C LEU A 19 23.27 -1.49 -21.33
N GLU A 20 23.13 -1.73 -22.62
CA GLU A 20 22.87 -3.05 -23.18
C GLU A 20 24.18 -3.82 -23.36
N THR A 21 24.27 -4.97 -22.70
CA THR A 21 25.49 -5.77 -22.51
C THR A 21 25.47 -7.09 -23.28
N ASP A 22 24.42 -7.34 -24.07
CA ASP A 22 24.30 -8.51 -24.94
C ASP A 22 23.22 -8.32 -26.01
N ARG A 23 23.06 -9.28 -26.91
CA ARG A 23 21.99 -9.32 -27.90
C ARG A 23 21.02 -10.47 -27.62
N PRO A 24 19.72 -10.29 -27.86
CA PRO A 24 18.76 -11.38 -27.76
C PRO A 24 18.99 -12.41 -28.87
N HIS A 25 18.39 -13.60 -28.70
CA HIS A 25 18.30 -14.62 -29.75
C HIS A 25 17.78 -13.97 -31.06
N PRO A 26 18.27 -14.34 -32.26
CA PRO A 26 17.84 -13.73 -33.52
C PRO A 26 16.33 -13.63 -33.70
N ASP A 27 15.58 -14.71 -33.43
CA ASP A 27 14.12 -14.68 -33.52
C ASP A 27 13.48 -13.71 -32.51
N THR A 28 14.03 -13.60 -31.28
CA THR A 28 13.56 -12.63 -30.29
C THR A 28 13.89 -11.21 -30.73
N GLN A 29 15.07 -10.99 -31.33
CA GLN A 29 15.49 -9.70 -31.89
C GLN A 29 14.55 -9.25 -33.00
N ASP A 30 14.13 -10.17 -33.87
CA ASP A 30 13.23 -9.91 -34.99
C ASP A 30 11.78 -9.68 -34.53
N GLU A 31 11.31 -10.41 -33.52
CA GLU A 31 9.94 -10.35 -33.01
C GLU A 31 9.69 -9.21 -32.02
N LYS A 32 10.62 -8.99 -31.08
CA LYS A 32 10.43 -8.13 -29.90
C LYS A 32 11.45 -7.00 -29.83
N GLY A 33 12.54 -7.09 -30.58
CA GLY A 33 13.58 -6.08 -30.58
C GLY A 33 14.75 -6.38 -29.64
N SER A 34 15.56 -5.36 -29.36
CA SER A 34 16.70 -5.44 -28.43
C SER A 34 16.25 -5.69 -26.99
N PHE A 35 17.17 -6.10 -26.11
CA PHE A 35 16.82 -6.24 -24.68
C PHE A 35 16.40 -4.90 -24.08
N GLY A 36 17.02 -3.81 -24.53
CA GLY A 36 16.59 -2.48 -24.14
C GLY A 36 15.15 -2.19 -24.56
N GLN A 37 14.74 -2.54 -25.79
CA GLN A 37 13.37 -2.36 -26.27
C GLN A 37 12.35 -3.16 -25.45
N ILE A 38 12.70 -4.42 -25.13
CA ILE A 38 11.87 -5.29 -24.29
C ILE A 38 11.68 -4.68 -22.90
N LEU A 39 12.78 -4.25 -22.26
CA LEU A 39 12.72 -3.59 -20.95
C LEU A 39 11.95 -2.27 -21.00
N HIS A 40 12.10 -1.47 -22.05
CA HIS A 40 11.35 -0.23 -22.22
C HIS A 40 9.84 -0.48 -22.20
N HIS A 41 9.34 -1.44 -22.98
CA HIS A 41 7.92 -1.80 -22.96
C HIS A 41 7.47 -2.30 -21.59
N HIS A 42 8.31 -3.09 -20.92
CA HIS A 42 8.03 -3.63 -19.60
C HIS A 42 7.93 -2.52 -18.53
N PHE A 43 8.83 -1.53 -18.56
CA PHE A 43 8.75 -0.35 -17.71
C PHE A 43 7.58 0.57 -18.06
N CYS A 44 7.21 0.70 -19.34
CA CYS A 44 6.02 1.46 -19.73
C CYS A 44 4.74 0.82 -19.17
N LYS A 45 4.66 -0.51 -19.14
CA LYS A 45 3.54 -1.22 -18.49
C LYS A 45 3.50 -0.89 -17.00
N ALA A 46 4.60 -1.11 -16.28
CA ALA A 46 4.68 -0.78 -14.85
C ALA A 46 4.44 0.70 -14.55
N GLY A 47 4.87 1.61 -15.44
CA GLY A 47 4.66 3.05 -15.32
C GLY A 47 3.20 3.47 -15.53
N ALA A 48 2.49 2.80 -16.45
CA ALA A 48 1.05 3.02 -16.64
C ALA A 48 0.24 2.56 -15.42
N ASP A 49 0.65 1.46 -14.80
CA ASP A 49 0.02 0.89 -13.60
C ASP A 49 0.46 1.60 -12.30
N HIS A 50 1.50 2.45 -12.36
CA HIS A 50 1.97 3.23 -11.21
C HIS A 50 0.95 4.33 -10.83
N HIS A 51 0.88 4.69 -9.55
CA HIS A 51 0.03 5.78 -9.07
C HIS A 51 0.83 6.89 -8.33
N PRO A 52 0.82 8.15 -8.82
CA PRO A 52 0.25 8.57 -10.11
C PRO A 52 1.00 7.92 -11.29
N PRO A 53 0.38 7.80 -12.48
CA PRO A 53 1.04 7.21 -13.65
C PRO A 53 2.36 7.88 -13.98
N LEU A 54 3.33 7.09 -14.47
CA LEU A 54 4.66 7.55 -14.85
C LEU A 54 4.95 7.25 -16.31
N GLY A 55 5.34 8.28 -17.05
CA GLY A 55 5.96 8.10 -18.36
C GLY A 55 7.36 7.53 -18.17
N VAL A 56 7.78 6.64 -19.07
CA VAL A 56 9.15 6.12 -19.09
C VAL A 56 9.78 6.43 -20.44
N GLU A 57 10.93 7.09 -20.41
CA GLU A 57 11.77 7.39 -21.56
C GLU A 57 13.09 6.62 -21.39
N THR A 58 13.54 5.94 -22.44
CA THR A 58 14.82 5.21 -22.39
C THR A 58 15.75 5.61 -23.51
N GLU A 59 17.03 5.79 -23.19
CA GLU A 59 18.11 5.84 -24.18
C GLU A 59 18.98 4.60 -24.03
N GLN A 60 19.17 3.85 -25.11
CA GLN A 60 19.86 2.58 -25.13
C GLN A 60 21.19 2.68 -25.86
N VAL A 61 22.25 2.17 -25.24
CA VAL A 61 23.58 2.04 -25.84
C VAL A 61 24.12 0.63 -25.62
N PHE A 62 24.49 -0.03 -26.72
CA PHE A 62 25.20 -1.31 -26.69
C PHE A 62 26.68 -1.08 -26.33
N VAL A 63 27.14 -1.63 -25.20
CA VAL A 63 28.45 -1.30 -24.59
C VAL A 63 29.56 -2.33 -24.83
N VAL A 64 29.24 -3.47 -25.44
CA VAL A 64 30.23 -4.52 -25.75
C VAL A 64 31.08 -4.07 -26.95
N THR A 65 32.20 -3.40 -26.68
CA THR A 65 33.01 -2.74 -27.72
C THR A 65 33.69 -3.72 -28.68
N GLU A 66 33.98 -4.94 -28.22
CA GLU A 66 34.52 -6.01 -29.08
C GLU A 66 33.50 -6.53 -30.09
N GLU A 67 32.20 -6.38 -29.82
CA GLU A 67 31.07 -6.73 -30.70
C GLU A 67 30.51 -5.50 -31.45
N GLY A 68 31.31 -4.43 -31.57
CA GLY A 68 30.93 -3.21 -32.29
C GLY A 68 30.08 -2.22 -31.49
N GLY A 69 30.00 -2.38 -30.17
CA GLY A 69 29.42 -1.41 -29.24
C GLY A 69 30.29 -0.18 -28.99
N ARG A 70 29.83 0.72 -28.11
CA ARG A 70 30.59 1.90 -27.66
C ARG A 70 30.41 2.10 -26.16
N MET A 71 31.46 2.58 -25.49
CA MET A 71 31.33 3.07 -24.13
C MET A 71 30.76 4.51 -24.14
N PRO A 72 29.68 4.81 -23.39
CA PRO A 72 29.22 6.18 -23.21
C PRO A 72 30.22 7.05 -22.46
N LYS A 73 30.14 8.35 -22.66
CA LYS A 73 30.86 9.35 -21.87
C LYS A 73 30.04 9.74 -20.64
N PHE A 74 30.72 10.22 -19.61
CA PHE A 74 30.10 10.67 -18.36
C PHE A 74 29.00 11.72 -18.58
N GLU A 75 29.22 12.67 -19.49
CA GLU A 75 28.28 13.78 -19.74
C GLU A 75 26.98 13.33 -20.42
N GLU A 76 26.95 12.13 -21.02
CA GLU A 76 25.72 11.60 -21.63
C GLU A 76 24.65 11.23 -20.58
N PHE A 77 25.02 11.12 -19.30
CA PHE A 77 24.12 10.79 -18.19
C PHE A 77 23.52 12.01 -17.48
N ASP A 78 23.88 13.23 -17.88
CA ASP A 78 23.47 14.47 -17.18
C ASP A 78 21.95 14.72 -17.23
N SER A 79 21.26 14.24 -18.26
CA SER A 79 19.82 14.43 -18.46
C SER A 79 18.96 13.23 -18.01
N TYR A 80 19.54 12.28 -17.28
CA TYR A 80 18.90 11.03 -16.89
C TYR A 80 18.77 10.93 -15.37
N ASP A 81 17.73 10.23 -14.91
CA ASP A 81 17.42 10.04 -13.49
C ASP A 81 18.17 8.83 -12.91
N GLY A 82 18.46 7.85 -13.76
CA GLY A 82 19.23 6.67 -13.40
C GLY A 82 19.67 5.85 -14.62
N LEU A 83 20.36 4.76 -14.34
CA LEU A 83 20.80 3.79 -15.34
C LEU A 83 20.23 2.40 -15.07
N LEU A 84 20.13 1.61 -16.13
CA LEU A 84 19.89 0.17 -16.07
C LEU A 84 20.96 -0.58 -16.87
N ILE A 85 21.54 -1.62 -16.27
CA ILE A 85 22.47 -2.54 -16.94
C ILE A 85 21.77 -3.88 -17.19
N THR A 86 21.76 -4.34 -18.44
CA THR A 86 21.09 -5.60 -18.82
C THR A 86 21.90 -6.84 -18.42
N GLY A 87 21.27 -8.01 -18.56
CA GLY A 87 21.96 -9.30 -18.48
C GLY A 87 22.92 -9.53 -19.64
N SER A 88 23.87 -10.45 -19.46
CA SER A 88 24.89 -10.78 -20.46
C SER A 88 25.35 -12.22 -20.38
N MET A 89 25.80 -12.78 -21.50
CA MET A 89 26.53 -14.05 -21.56
C MET A 89 27.99 -13.97 -21.05
N TYR A 90 28.51 -12.76 -20.83
CA TYR A 90 29.86 -12.56 -20.31
C TYR A 90 29.90 -12.71 -18.79
N ASP A 91 31.07 -13.11 -18.29
CA ASP A 91 31.32 -13.23 -16.86
C ASP A 91 31.49 -11.83 -16.24
N ALA A 92 30.60 -11.42 -15.34
CA ALA A 92 30.68 -10.10 -14.66
C ALA A 92 31.93 -9.96 -13.79
N HIS A 93 32.52 -11.09 -13.39
CA HIS A 93 33.75 -11.18 -12.64
C HIS A 93 35.02 -11.24 -13.51
N GLY A 94 34.86 -11.35 -14.84
CA GLY A 94 35.96 -11.37 -15.81
C GLY A 94 36.68 -10.04 -16.01
N ASP A 95 37.78 -10.07 -16.73
CA ASP A 95 38.67 -8.92 -17.01
C ASP A 95 38.61 -8.48 -18.48
N ASN A 96 37.50 -8.73 -19.18
CA ASN A 96 37.29 -8.22 -20.53
C ASN A 96 37.47 -6.69 -20.54
N PRO A 97 38.23 -6.11 -21.50
CA PRO A 97 38.54 -4.69 -21.48
C PRO A 97 37.31 -3.77 -21.37
N TRP A 98 36.22 -4.10 -22.08
CA TRP A 98 34.99 -3.32 -22.05
C TRP A 98 34.27 -3.38 -20.68
N ILE A 99 34.38 -4.49 -19.94
CA ILE A 99 33.84 -4.64 -18.59
C ILE A 99 34.63 -3.77 -17.61
N LEU A 100 35.95 -3.74 -17.74
CA LEU A 100 36.81 -2.87 -16.93
C LEU A 100 36.55 -1.39 -17.20
N ASP A 101 36.38 -1.02 -18.48
CA ASP A 101 35.99 0.34 -18.88
C ASP A 101 34.60 0.71 -18.33
N LEU A 102 33.65 -0.22 -18.37
CA LEU A 102 32.31 -0.03 -17.80
C LEU A 102 32.38 0.17 -16.27
N LEU A 103 33.14 -0.65 -15.55
CA LEU A 103 33.34 -0.49 -14.10
C LEU A 103 33.94 0.87 -13.76
N GLN A 104 34.89 1.36 -14.57
CA GLN A 104 35.47 2.68 -14.39
C GLN A 104 34.43 3.79 -14.59
N LEU A 105 33.60 3.71 -15.64
CA LEU A 105 32.49 4.64 -15.87
C LEU A 105 31.48 4.62 -14.70
N LEU A 106 31.05 3.43 -14.27
CA LEU A 106 30.10 3.26 -13.16
C LEU A 106 30.66 3.81 -11.85
N LYS A 107 31.96 3.61 -11.58
CA LYS A 107 32.65 4.18 -10.41
C LYS A 107 32.64 5.70 -10.44
N GLU A 108 32.85 6.30 -11.61
CA GLU A 108 32.80 7.75 -11.77
C GLU A 108 31.40 8.30 -11.55
N LEU A 109 30.37 7.68 -12.15
CA LEU A 109 28.97 8.03 -11.93
C LEU A 109 28.61 7.92 -10.44
N TRP A 110 28.94 6.79 -9.82
CA TRP A 110 28.66 6.54 -8.41
C TRP A 110 29.27 7.62 -7.51
N THR A 111 30.51 8.03 -7.79
CA THR A 111 31.23 9.00 -6.95
C THR A 111 30.82 10.45 -7.21
N LYS A 112 30.55 10.81 -8.47
CA LYS A 112 30.34 12.21 -8.88
C LYS A 112 28.87 12.61 -8.94
N ARG A 113 27.93 11.66 -9.03
CA ARG A 113 26.48 11.89 -9.08
C ARG A 113 25.77 11.17 -7.92
N PRO A 114 25.77 11.75 -6.70
CA PRO A 114 25.08 11.16 -5.55
C PRO A 114 23.55 11.10 -5.73
N ASP A 115 23.02 11.89 -6.66
CA ASP A 115 21.63 11.92 -7.11
C ASP A 115 21.32 10.84 -8.17
N PHE A 116 22.29 10.08 -8.68
CA PHE A 116 22.03 9.13 -9.77
C PHE A 116 21.73 7.73 -9.23
N ARG A 117 20.74 7.07 -9.83
CA ARG A 117 20.23 5.78 -9.38
C ARG A 117 20.74 4.65 -10.27
N PHE A 118 21.04 3.52 -9.66
CA PHE A 118 21.70 2.39 -10.30
C PHE A 118 20.81 1.15 -10.26
N THR A 119 20.49 0.63 -11.44
CA THR A 119 19.75 -0.63 -11.58
C THR A 119 20.50 -1.61 -12.46
N GLY A 120 20.35 -2.89 -12.16
CA GLY A 120 21.01 -3.96 -12.90
C GLY A 120 20.24 -5.27 -12.83
N VAL A 121 20.24 -5.99 -13.94
CA VAL A 121 19.57 -7.29 -14.12
C VAL A 121 20.62 -8.35 -14.42
N CYS A 122 20.60 -9.48 -13.70
CA CYS A 122 21.53 -10.60 -13.89
C CYS A 122 23.01 -10.14 -13.89
N PHE A 123 23.70 -10.15 -15.04
CA PHE A 123 25.05 -9.56 -15.20
C PHE A 123 25.16 -8.15 -14.61
N GLY A 124 24.16 -7.29 -14.83
CA GLY A 124 24.14 -5.93 -14.29
C GLY A 124 24.08 -5.90 -12.76
N HIS A 125 23.31 -6.81 -12.15
CA HIS A 125 23.25 -6.98 -10.70
C HIS A 125 24.61 -7.40 -10.14
N GLN A 126 25.25 -8.38 -10.78
CA GLN A 126 26.56 -8.88 -10.41
C GLN A 126 27.64 -7.79 -10.57
N LEU A 127 27.64 -7.06 -11.67
CA LEU A 127 28.62 -6.00 -11.93
C LEU A 127 28.52 -4.87 -10.91
N LEU A 128 27.30 -4.46 -10.55
CA LEU A 128 27.08 -3.44 -9.52
C LEU A 128 27.46 -3.97 -8.12
N ALA A 129 27.21 -5.24 -7.82
CA ALA A 129 27.70 -5.85 -6.58
C ALA A 129 29.24 -5.83 -6.53
N ARG A 130 29.91 -6.25 -7.61
CA ARG A 130 31.38 -6.21 -7.76
C ARG A 130 31.92 -4.80 -7.58
N LEU A 131 31.30 -3.80 -8.21
CA LEU A 131 31.68 -2.39 -8.09
C LEU A 131 31.70 -1.94 -6.62
N LEU A 132 30.72 -2.38 -5.83
CA LEU A 132 30.53 -1.98 -4.44
C LEU A 132 31.32 -2.83 -3.43
N GLY A 133 32.12 -3.79 -3.91
CA GLY A 133 32.97 -4.63 -3.07
C GLY A 133 32.36 -5.97 -2.68
N GLY A 134 31.25 -6.37 -3.31
CA GLY A 134 30.75 -7.73 -3.26
C GLY A 134 31.60 -8.69 -4.11
N THR A 135 31.49 -9.98 -3.82
CA THR A 135 32.19 -11.04 -4.57
C THR A 135 31.24 -11.72 -5.53
N VAL A 136 31.67 -11.89 -6.78
CA VAL A 136 30.90 -12.54 -7.85
C VAL A 136 31.70 -13.70 -8.41
N GLY A 137 31.02 -14.79 -8.75
CA GLY A 137 31.60 -15.93 -9.45
C GLY A 137 30.55 -16.98 -9.77
N PRO A 138 30.95 -18.12 -10.35
CA PRO A 138 30.05 -19.23 -10.61
C PRO A 138 29.44 -19.77 -9.30
N SER A 139 28.29 -20.41 -9.42
CA SER A 139 27.69 -21.14 -8.31
C SER A 139 28.72 -22.06 -7.62
N PRO A 140 28.76 -22.15 -6.27
CA PRO A 140 29.67 -23.07 -5.57
C PRO A 140 29.55 -24.53 -6.03
N THR A 141 28.38 -24.92 -6.52
CA THR A 141 28.06 -26.23 -7.08
C THR A 141 28.22 -26.31 -8.60
N ASN A 142 28.53 -25.18 -9.24
CA ASN A 142 28.73 -25.00 -10.68
C ASN A 142 27.50 -25.42 -11.52
N ASP A 143 26.33 -25.40 -10.90
CA ASP A 143 25.01 -25.62 -11.50
C ASP A 143 24.35 -24.29 -11.90
N TRP A 144 23.23 -24.40 -12.61
CA TRP A 144 22.45 -23.27 -13.10
C TRP A 144 21.18 -23.09 -12.28
N GLU A 145 20.73 -21.85 -12.14
CA GLU A 145 19.34 -21.55 -11.80
C GLU A 145 18.60 -21.17 -13.09
N LEU A 146 17.59 -21.97 -13.45
CA LEU A 146 16.89 -21.88 -14.73
C LEU A 146 15.37 -21.85 -14.57
N GLY A 147 14.71 -21.05 -15.41
CA GLY A 147 13.26 -21.06 -15.56
C GLY A 147 12.54 -20.38 -14.40
N HIS A 148 11.27 -20.71 -14.20
CA HIS A 148 10.43 -20.14 -13.14
C HIS A 148 10.91 -20.57 -11.75
N SER A 149 11.13 -19.61 -10.84
CA SER A 149 11.63 -19.87 -9.49
C SER A 149 10.99 -18.91 -8.46
N ALA A 150 10.58 -19.49 -7.34
CA ALA A 150 10.14 -18.74 -6.17
C ALA A 150 11.33 -18.12 -5.43
N ILE A 151 11.21 -16.83 -5.14
CA ILE A 151 12.18 -16.04 -4.40
C ILE A 151 11.54 -15.64 -3.07
N ASP A 152 12.07 -16.17 -1.98
CA ASP A 152 11.71 -15.80 -0.63
C ASP A 152 12.12 -14.36 -0.35
N LEU A 153 11.15 -13.54 0.02
CA LEU A 153 11.34 -12.14 0.34
C LEU A 153 11.82 -11.98 1.78
N THR A 154 12.79 -11.09 1.96
CA THR A 154 13.08 -10.52 3.28
C THR A 154 12.02 -9.47 3.64
N PRO A 155 11.95 -9.00 4.91
CA PRO A 155 11.02 -7.93 5.28
C PRO A 155 11.19 -6.65 4.45
N ILE A 156 12.44 -6.32 4.05
CA ILE A 156 12.67 -5.19 3.14
C ILE A 156 12.15 -5.51 1.73
N GLY A 157 12.28 -6.75 1.24
CA GLY A 157 11.73 -7.17 -0.05
C GLY A 157 10.22 -7.03 -0.09
N GLN A 158 9.52 -7.47 0.95
CA GLN A 158 8.07 -7.30 1.09
C GLN A 158 7.65 -5.82 0.99
N ARG A 159 8.37 -4.93 1.69
CA ARG A 159 8.16 -3.47 1.59
C ARG A 159 8.45 -2.92 0.20
N LEU A 160 9.58 -3.31 -0.40
CA LEU A 160 10.01 -2.84 -1.72
C LEU A 160 9.02 -3.24 -2.82
N PHE A 161 8.41 -4.41 -2.72
CA PHE A 161 7.38 -4.88 -3.66
C PHE A 161 5.96 -4.51 -3.23
N ARG A 162 5.77 -3.94 -2.04
CA ARG A 162 4.45 -3.64 -1.43
C ARG A 162 3.52 -4.85 -1.40
N THR A 163 4.07 -6.01 -1.02
CA THR A 163 3.32 -7.27 -0.95
C THR A 163 3.32 -7.83 0.46
N ARG A 164 2.22 -8.49 0.83
CA ARG A 164 2.15 -9.32 2.05
C ARG A 164 2.60 -10.75 1.80
N SER A 165 2.85 -11.13 0.54
CA SER A 165 3.38 -12.44 0.20
C SER A 165 4.78 -12.62 0.79
N ALA A 166 5.09 -13.84 1.23
CA ALA A 166 6.43 -14.21 1.67
C ALA A 166 7.40 -14.41 0.49
N SER A 167 6.90 -14.51 -0.73
CA SER A 167 7.69 -14.78 -1.93
C SER A 167 7.13 -14.07 -3.17
N ILE A 168 7.97 -13.94 -4.19
CA ILE A 168 7.59 -13.61 -5.57
C ILE A 168 8.18 -14.64 -6.51
N ASP A 169 7.59 -14.80 -7.69
CA ASP A 169 8.04 -15.72 -8.71
C ASP A 169 8.69 -14.97 -9.87
N LEU A 170 9.90 -15.36 -10.27
CA LEU A 170 10.63 -14.75 -11.40
C LEU A 170 11.36 -15.81 -12.24
N HIS A 171 11.67 -15.46 -13.49
CA HIS A 171 12.48 -16.31 -14.36
C HIS A 171 13.98 -16.13 -14.14
N GLN A 172 14.69 -17.25 -14.02
CA GLN A 172 16.13 -17.34 -13.80
C GLN A 172 16.85 -17.85 -15.05
N MET A 173 18.07 -17.36 -15.27
CA MET A 173 18.95 -17.78 -16.34
C MET A 173 20.40 -17.43 -16.01
N HIS A 174 21.00 -18.12 -15.03
CA HIS A 174 22.38 -17.84 -14.64
C HIS A 174 23.09 -19.03 -13.98
N GLN A 175 24.41 -19.05 -14.14
CA GLN A 175 25.34 -19.91 -13.38
C GLN A 175 26.15 -19.06 -12.40
N ASP A 176 26.56 -17.86 -12.82
CA ASP A 176 27.20 -16.86 -11.99
C ASP A 176 26.23 -16.22 -11.01
N GLN A 177 26.71 -15.89 -9.81
CA GLN A 177 25.93 -15.22 -8.78
C GLN A 177 26.79 -14.31 -7.89
N VAL A 178 26.14 -13.43 -7.13
CA VAL A 178 26.78 -12.70 -6.04
C VAL A 178 26.96 -13.65 -4.86
N LEU A 179 28.20 -14.09 -4.64
CA LEU A 179 28.58 -15.00 -3.56
C LEU A 179 28.58 -14.31 -2.19
N THR A 180 28.89 -13.01 -2.17
CA THR A 180 28.88 -12.22 -0.94
C THR A 180 28.40 -10.82 -1.26
N ALA A 181 27.34 -10.39 -0.58
CA ALA A 181 26.80 -9.05 -0.72
C ALA A 181 27.84 -7.99 -0.29
N PRO A 182 27.84 -6.80 -0.90
CA PRO A 182 28.68 -5.69 -0.48
C PRO A 182 28.47 -5.33 1.00
N THR A 183 29.52 -4.94 1.70
CA THR A 183 29.47 -4.44 3.09
C THR A 183 29.99 -3.01 3.16
N ALA A 184 29.71 -2.32 4.28
CA ALA A 184 30.15 -0.94 4.47
C ALA A 184 31.68 -0.79 4.32
N GLY A 185 32.10 0.20 3.52
CA GLY A 185 33.51 0.41 3.17
C GLY A 185 33.69 0.79 1.70
N GLY A 186 34.88 1.29 1.36
CA GLY A 186 35.19 1.69 -0.03
C GLY A 186 34.21 2.72 -0.59
N LEU A 187 33.49 2.35 -1.65
CA LEU A 187 32.52 3.22 -2.35
C LEU A 187 31.18 3.40 -1.62
N LEU A 188 30.83 2.49 -0.70
CA LEU A 188 29.60 2.60 0.10
C LEU A 188 29.76 3.56 1.28
N GLY A 189 31.01 3.83 1.70
CA GLY A 189 31.30 4.64 2.88
C GLY A 189 31.05 3.90 4.20
N PRO A 190 31.50 4.45 5.33
CA PRO A 190 31.26 3.86 6.65
C PRO A 190 29.78 3.92 7.03
N GLY A 191 29.22 2.82 7.53
CA GLY A 191 27.84 2.75 8.02
C GLY A 191 26.76 2.63 6.95
N ALA A 192 27.11 2.45 5.67
CA ALA A 192 26.11 2.20 4.63
C ALA A 192 25.45 0.84 4.79
N GLU A 193 24.12 0.84 4.74
CA GLU A 193 23.31 -0.37 4.79
C GLU A 193 23.05 -0.88 3.36
N VAL A 194 23.41 -2.14 3.14
CA VAL A 194 23.11 -2.87 1.91
C VAL A 194 22.19 -3.99 2.29
N HIS A 195 20.99 -4.00 1.72
CA HIS A 195 20.02 -5.04 2.01
C HIS A 195 19.94 -6.03 0.86
N VAL A 196 19.89 -7.31 1.20
CA VAL A 196 19.47 -8.36 0.28
C VAL A 196 17.95 -8.45 0.35
N TRP A 197 17.24 -8.17 -0.74
CA TRP A 197 15.78 -8.13 -0.69
C TRP A 197 15.13 -9.51 -0.86
N GLY A 198 15.83 -10.47 -1.50
CA GLY A 198 15.31 -11.81 -1.74
C GLY A 198 16.37 -12.91 -1.79
N ARG A 199 15.94 -14.14 -1.61
CA ARG A 199 16.77 -15.36 -1.61
C ARG A 199 16.00 -16.50 -2.28
N SER A 200 16.70 -17.50 -2.77
CA SER A 200 16.10 -18.74 -3.30
C SER A 200 16.84 -19.94 -2.73
N ALA A 201 16.35 -21.15 -3.01
CA ALA A 201 17.04 -22.37 -2.61
C ALA A 201 18.45 -22.50 -3.22
N HIS A 202 18.66 -21.94 -4.42
CA HIS A 202 19.93 -21.99 -5.15
C HIS A 202 20.82 -20.76 -4.85
N THR A 203 20.24 -19.56 -4.93
CA THR A 203 20.98 -18.29 -4.86
C THR A 203 20.61 -17.48 -3.61
N ALA A 204 21.62 -17.16 -2.80
CA ALA A 204 21.44 -16.46 -1.52
C ALA A 204 21.20 -14.94 -1.68
N VAL A 205 21.65 -14.36 -2.78
CA VAL A 205 21.54 -12.92 -3.08
C VAL A 205 20.79 -12.76 -4.38
N GLN A 206 19.46 -12.82 -4.33
CA GLN A 206 18.61 -12.62 -5.52
C GLN A 206 18.46 -11.14 -5.90
N GLY A 207 18.83 -10.23 -5.01
CA GLY A 207 18.96 -8.83 -5.37
C GLY A 207 19.38 -7.94 -4.21
N LEU A 208 19.91 -6.77 -4.55
CA LEU A 208 20.45 -5.80 -3.60
C LEU A 208 19.66 -4.51 -3.64
N TYR A 209 19.51 -3.89 -2.48
CA TYR A 209 18.92 -2.58 -2.29
C TYR A 209 19.84 -1.70 -1.42
N VAL A 210 20.08 -0.48 -1.88
CA VAL A 210 20.68 0.61 -1.11
C VAL A 210 19.73 1.80 -1.24
N ALA A 211 19.27 2.31 -0.10
CA ALA A 211 18.27 3.36 -0.05
C ALA A 211 18.60 4.54 -0.99
N ASP A 212 17.60 4.94 -1.77
CA ASP A 212 17.63 6.05 -2.73
C ASP A 212 18.70 5.99 -3.83
N ARG A 213 19.44 4.88 -3.93
CA ARG A 213 20.63 4.79 -4.79
C ARG A 213 20.71 3.56 -5.67
N LEU A 214 20.33 2.39 -5.18
CA LEU A 214 20.53 1.14 -5.92
C LEU A 214 19.40 0.14 -5.68
N PHE A 215 18.90 -0.44 -6.77
CA PHE A 215 18.03 -1.61 -6.74
C PHE A 215 18.46 -2.54 -7.88
N THR A 216 18.80 -3.79 -7.56
CA THR A 216 19.26 -4.78 -8.55
C THR A 216 18.56 -6.11 -8.37
N THR A 217 18.46 -6.90 -9.43
CA THR A 217 17.85 -8.23 -9.42
C THR A 217 18.70 -9.23 -10.21
N GLN A 218 18.90 -10.43 -9.66
CA GLN A 218 19.56 -11.53 -10.35
C GLN A 218 18.64 -12.15 -11.41
N ALA A 219 17.33 -12.15 -11.14
CA ALA A 219 16.30 -12.70 -12.02
C ALA A 219 15.97 -11.77 -13.20
N HIS A 220 15.42 -12.34 -14.26
CA HIS A 220 15.03 -11.61 -15.47
C HIS A 220 13.57 -11.17 -15.40
N LEU A 221 13.36 -9.88 -15.09
CA LEU A 221 12.02 -9.31 -14.90
C LEU A 221 11.15 -9.22 -16.17
N ALA A 222 11.70 -9.43 -17.36
CA ALA A 222 11.01 -9.19 -18.64
C ALA A 222 11.12 -10.37 -19.62
N PHE A 223 11.47 -11.56 -19.12
CA PHE A 223 11.51 -12.78 -19.94
C PHE A 223 10.12 -13.39 -20.02
N ASP A 224 9.68 -13.76 -21.22
CA ASP A 224 8.48 -14.56 -21.42
C ASP A 224 8.84 -16.02 -21.76
N GLU A 225 7.81 -16.84 -21.98
CA GLU A 225 7.96 -18.27 -22.29
C GLU A 225 8.93 -18.52 -23.44
N ASP A 226 8.74 -17.84 -24.57
CA ASP A 226 9.56 -18.05 -25.76
C ASP A 226 11.02 -17.65 -25.51
N MET A 227 11.24 -16.54 -24.80
CA MET A 227 12.57 -16.09 -24.43
C MET A 227 13.27 -17.08 -23.50
N VAL A 228 12.60 -17.59 -22.47
CA VAL A 228 13.16 -18.59 -21.57
C VAL A 228 13.56 -19.84 -22.34
N ARG A 229 12.66 -20.40 -23.16
CA ARG A 229 12.93 -21.61 -23.96
C ARG A 229 14.11 -21.42 -24.93
N ARG A 230 14.14 -20.29 -25.65
CA ARG A 230 15.23 -19.97 -26.59
C ARG A 230 16.57 -19.84 -25.87
N GLN A 231 16.61 -19.17 -24.73
CA GLN A 231 17.84 -19.01 -23.95
C GLN A 231 18.34 -20.34 -23.40
N ILE A 232 17.45 -21.20 -22.89
CA ILE A 232 17.83 -22.56 -22.45
C ILE A 232 18.43 -23.33 -23.63
N GLN A 233 17.75 -23.36 -24.78
CA GLN A 233 18.23 -24.09 -25.95
C GLN A 233 19.58 -23.60 -26.45
N MET A 234 19.78 -22.27 -26.52
CA MET A 234 21.08 -21.69 -26.91
C MET A 234 22.22 -22.16 -26.01
N ARG A 235 21.97 -22.24 -24.70
CA ARG A 235 22.97 -22.66 -23.70
C ARG A 235 23.23 -24.16 -23.74
N VAL A 236 22.22 -24.97 -24.05
CA VAL A 236 22.39 -26.41 -24.33
C VAL A 236 23.23 -26.61 -25.59
N ASP A 237 22.88 -25.92 -26.68
CA ASP A 237 23.56 -26.05 -27.97
C ASP A 237 25.02 -25.57 -27.91
N SER A 238 25.31 -24.56 -27.09
CA SER A 238 26.68 -24.08 -26.86
C SER A 238 27.50 -24.96 -25.90
N GLY A 239 26.89 -25.97 -25.27
CA GLY A 239 27.51 -26.79 -24.23
C GLY A 239 27.75 -26.05 -22.90
N GLY A 240 26.97 -25.00 -22.62
CA GLY A 240 27.02 -24.28 -21.35
C GLY A 240 26.17 -24.95 -20.25
N ILE A 241 25.10 -25.66 -20.64
CA ILE A 241 24.29 -26.49 -19.74
C ILE A 241 24.49 -27.95 -20.11
N ASP A 242 25.17 -28.69 -19.23
CA ASP A 242 25.37 -30.14 -19.40
C ASP A 242 24.25 -30.98 -18.77
N ASP A 243 23.50 -30.42 -17.80
CA ASP A 243 22.35 -31.08 -17.18
C ASP A 243 21.08 -30.86 -18.01
N LEU A 244 20.92 -31.72 -19.03
CA LEU A 244 19.77 -31.66 -19.94
C LEU A 244 18.44 -31.92 -19.23
N GLU A 245 18.42 -32.72 -18.17
CA GLU A 245 17.19 -32.99 -17.42
C GLU A 245 16.74 -31.74 -16.66
N HIS A 246 17.68 -31.00 -16.07
CA HIS A 246 17.38 -29.71 -15.46
C HIS A 246 16.91 -28.67 -16.48
N ALA A 247 17.56 -28.60 -17.65
CA ALA A 247 17.15 -27.74 -18.75
C ALA A 247 15.71 -28.03 -19.22
N ASP A 248 15.37 -29.31 -19.40
CA ASP A 248 14.02 -29.73 -19.81
C ASP A 248 12.97 -29.34 -18.75
N ARG A 249 13.23 -29.61 -17.45
CA ARG A 249 12.32 -29.20 -16.37
C ARG A 249 12.11 -27.68 -16.30
N ALA A 250 13.17 -26.91 -16.51
CA ALA A 250 13.09 -25.44 -16.53
C ALA A 250 12.32 -24.92 -17.75
N ALA A 251 12.47 -25.57 -18.92
CA ALA A 251 11.69 -25.25 -20.09
C ALA A 251 10.20 -25.58 -19.91
N GLU A 252 9.86 -26.65 -19.17
CA GLU A 252 8.47 -27.00 -18.86
C GLU A 252 7.76 -25.91 -18.03
N THR A 253 8.48 -25.16 -17.19
CA THR A 253 7.90 -24.10 -16.35
C THR A 253 7.93 -22.71 -16.99
N ALA A 254 8.46 -22.57 -18.21
CA ALA A 254 8.61 -21.28 -18.91
C ALA A 254 7.29 -20.53 -19.16
N HIS A 255 6.15 -21.24 -19.19
CA HIS A 255 4.83 -20.66 -19.43
C HIS A 255 4.15 -20.10 -18.17
N LEU A 256 4.72 -20.32 -16.99
CA LEU A 256 4.14 -19.86 -15.72
C LEU A 256 4.24 -18.34 -15.62
N GLU A 257 3.20 -17.72 -15.07
CA GLU A 257 3.21 -16.28 -14.77
C GLU A 257 4.27 -15.93 -13.72
N HIS A 258 4.81 -14.72 -13.83
CA HIS A 258 5.87 -14.23 -12.96
C HIS A 258 5.66 -12.74 -12.62
N ASP A 259 6.21 -12.30 -11.49
CA ASP A 259 6.01 -10.97 -10.89
C ASP A 259 6.97 -9.91 -11.46
N GLY A 260 7.28 -10.02 -12.75
CA GLY A 260 8.28 -9.17 -13.39
C GLY A 260 7.88 -7.69 -13.42
N VAL A 261 6.58 -7.41 -13.53
CA VAL A 261 6.04 -6.05 -13.50
C VAL A 261 6.25 -5.42 -12.11
N GLU A 262 6.22 -6.22 -11.05
CA GLU A 262 6.27 -5.73 -9.67
C GLU A 262 7.70 -5.32 -9.33
N VAL A 263 8.68 -6.05 -9.89
CA VAL A 263 10.09 -5.66 -9.88
C VAL A 263 10.32 -4.37 -10.66
N ALA A 264 9.71 -4.22 -11.84
CA ALA A 264 9.79 -2.99 -12.62
C ALA A 264 9.19 -1.80 -11.85
N ALA A 265 8.03 -1.97 -11.21
CA ALA A 265 7.40 -0.96 -10.39
C ALA A 265 8.28 -0.55 -9.20
N ALA A 266 8.94 -1.51 -8.54
CA ALA A 266 9.89 -1.21 -7.47
C ALA A 266 11.09 -0.37 -7.96
N ILE A 267 11.61 -0.66 -9.15
CA ILE A 267 12.67 0.13 -9.80
C ILE A 267 12.17 1.53 -10.14
N LEU A 268 10.96 1.68 -10.71
CA LEU A 268 10.40 3.01 -11.00
C LEU A 268 10.22 3.86 -9.73
N ARG A 269 9.81 3.24 -8.63
CA ARG A 269 9.73 3.90 -7.32
C ARG A 269 11.09 4.37 -6.80
N LEU A 270 12.16 3.61 -7.05
CA LEU A 270 13.54 4.07 -6.74
C LEU A 270 13.91 5.30 -7.58
N LEU A 271 13.55 5.30 -8.86
CA LEU A 271 13.94 6.34 -9.83
C LEU A 271 13.12 7.63 -9.66
N ARG A 272 11.92 7.55 -9.09
CA ARG A 272 11.07 8.71 -8.85
C ARG A 272 11.62 9.54 -7.68
N VAL A 273 12.07 10.75 -7.99
CA VAL A 273 12.19 11.82 -7.00
C VAL A 273 10.84 12.53 -6.97
N ASP A 274 9.99 12.19 -6.00
CA ASP A 274 8.71 12.89 -5.83
C ASP A 274 8.96 14.39 -5.61
N GLU A 275 8.36 15.24 -6.44
CA GLU A 275 8.34 16.71 -6.24
C GLU A 275 7.71 17.09 -4.89
N ASP A 276 6.95 16.18 -4.27
CA ASP A 276 6.30 16.36 -2.96
C ASP A 276 7.11 15.82 -1.77
N GLY A 277 8.26 15.19 -2.01
CA GLY A 277 9.14 14.75 -0.92
C GLY A 277 8.56 13.64 -0.04
N ALA A 278 7.78 12.70 -0.61
CA ALA A 278 7.56 11.39 0.01
C ALA A 278 8.86 10.56 -0.08
N LYS A 279 9.88 11.06 0.61
CA LYS A 279 11.12 10.38 0.92
C LYS A 279 10.80 9.30 1.94
N VAL A 280 11.63 8.25 1.97
CA VAL A 280 11.86 7.43 3.16
C VAL A 280 11.81 8.34 4.40
N ILE A 281 11.08 7.92 5.44
CA ILE A 281 10.99 8.61 6.75
C ILE A 281 12.41 8.82 7.24
N SER A 282 12.99 9.96 6.89
CA SER A 282 14.32 10.32 7.34
C SER A 282 14.30 11.74 7.87
N HIS A 283 13.57 12.68 7.24
CA HIS A 283 13.56 14.08 7.72
C HIS A 283 12.28 14.84 7.35
N ILE A 284 11.75 15.61 8.32
CA ILE A 284 10.71 16.64 8.09
C ILE A 284 11.26 17.67 7.08
N PRO A 285 10.60 17.91 5.94
CA PRO A 285 11.07 18.86 4.94
C PRO A 285 11.26 20.27 5.53
N GLY A 286 12.50 20.77 5.54
CA GLY A 286 12.82 22.14 5.98
C GLY A 286 13.13 22.31 7.47
N SER A 287 13.09 21.24 8.27
CA SER A 287 13.51 21.32 9.68
C SER A 287 15.02 21.05 9.83
N THR A 288 15.65 21.71 10.81
CA THR A 288 17.00 21.35 11.25
C THR A 288 16.85 20.22 12.28
N PRO A 289 17.49 19.05 12.09
CA PRO A 289 17.33 17.95 13.04
C PRO A 289 17.85 18.36 14.42
N VAL A 290 16.97 18.42 15.41
CA VAL A 290 17.39 18.41 16.82
C VAL A 290 17.42 16.94 17.24
N LYS A 291 18.49 16.24 16.88
CA LYS A 291 18.66 14.83 17.28
C LYS A 291 18.89 14.76 18.78
N ARG A 292 17.82 14.46 19.51
CA ARG A 292 17.85 14.00 20.89
C ARG A 292 16.91 12.82 20.96
N ASP A 293 17.42 11.67 21.37
CA ASP A 293 16.57 10.52 21.63
C ASP A 293 15.52 10.86 22.70
N VAL A 294 14.36 10.20 22.64
CA VAL A 294 13.23 10.45 23.56
C VAL A 294 13.66 10.26 25.02
N ILE A 295 14.53 9.29 25.29
CA ILE A 295 15.10 9.05 26.63
C ILE A 295 15.87 10.26 27.17
N THR A 296 16.69 10.91 26.34
CA THR A 296 17.46 12.10 26.71
C THR A 296 16.53 13.25 27.09
N ARG A 297 15.39 13.41 26.40
CA ARG A 297 14.37 14.41 26.78
C ARG A 297 13.63 14.00 28.05
N TRP A 298 13.30 12.72 28.22
CA TRP A 298 12.67 12.21 29.42
C TRP A 298 13.55 12.44 30.67
N GLN A 299 14.86 12.22 30.58
CA GLN A 299 15.81 12.50 31.65
C GLN A 299 15.93 14.00 32.01
N GLN A 300 15.53 14.90 31.11
CA GLN A 300 15.48 16.35 31.36
C GLN A 300 14.20 16.77 32.09
N VAL A 301 13.16 15.94 32.08
CA VAL A 301 11.94 16.19 32.87
C VAL A 301 12.30 16.12 34.36
N PRO A 302 11.93 17.14 35.17
CA PRO A 302 12.21 17.16 36.60
C PRO A 302 11.74 15.87 37.28
N ALA A 303 12.54 15.33 38.21
CA ALA A 303 12.23 14.04 38.85
C ALA A 303 10.93 14.06 39.66
N ASP A 304 10.51 15.21 40.16
CA ASP A 304 9.23 15.44 40.83
C ASP A 304 8.03 15.44 39.87
N GLN A 305 8.27 15.42 38.55
CA GLN A 305 7.26 15.36 37.49
C GLN A 305 7.29 14.04 36.71
N ARG A 306 8.13 13.07 37.15
CA ARG A 306 8.17 11.70 36.65
C ARG A 306 7.61 10.80 37.75
N ARG A 307 6.35 10.33 37.66
CA ARG A 307 5.82 9.31 38.59
C ARG A 307 6.32 7.92 38.22
N THR A 308 6.47 7.64 36.92
CA THR A 308 6.93 6.33 36.47
C THR A 308 8.38 6.33 35.98
N ASP A 309 9.15 5.36 36.46
CA ASP A 309 10.50 5.08 36.01
C ASP A 309 10.47 4.08 34.86
N ILE A 310 11.11 4.41 33.73
CA ILE A 310 11.33 3.48 32.62
C ILE A 310 12.68 2.75 32.85
N PRO A 311 12.70 1.44 33.17
CA PRO A 311 13.93 0.73 33.47
C PRO A 311 14.87 0.67 32.27
N GLN A 312 16.18 0.85 32.48
CA GLN A 312 17.18 0.85 31.40
C GLN A 312 17.26 -0.48 30.63
N ASP A 313 16.86 -1.58 31.27
CA ASP A 313 16.81 -2.93 30.72
C ASP A 313 15.45 -3.30 30.13
N SER A 314 14.48 -2.38 30.12
CA SER A 314 13.16 -2.61 29.51
C SER A 314 13.20 -2.47 27.98
N PRO A 315 12.41 -3.27 27.24
CA PRO A 315 12.25 -3.12 25.79
C PRO A 315 11.79 -1.71 25.37
N LEU A 316 10.95 -1.08 26.20
CA LEU A 316 10.50 0.29 25.98
C LEU A 316 11.65 1.29 26.04
N PHE A 317 12.61 1.14 26.96
CA PHE A 317 13.78 2.01 27.03
C PHE A 317 14.65 1.88 25.77
N GLU A 318 14.92 0.66 25.33
CA GLU A 318 15.65 0.40 24.09
C GLU A 318 14.92 1.04 22.91
N PHE A 319 13.63 0.80 22.77
CA PHE A 319 12.80 1.41 21.73
C PHE A 319 12.88 2.95 21.75
N LEU A 320 12.61 3.59 22.89
CA LEU A 320 12.63 5.05 23.02
C LEU A 320 14.03 5.64 22.80
N SER A 321 15.09 4.88 23.05
CA SER A 321 16.48 5.31 22.77
C SER A 321 16.81 5.36 21.27
N LEU A 322 16.04 4.64 20.45
CA LEU A 322 16.19 4.59 18.99
C LEU A 322 15.33 5.65 18.28
N VAL A 323 14.41 6.31 18.99
CA VAL A 323 13.49 7.30 18.43
C VAL A 323 14.04 8.70 18.63
N ASP A 324 14.29 9.41 17.52
CA ASP A 324 14.56 10.85 17.54
C ASP A 324 13.30 11.61 17.99
N SER A 325 13.45 12.56 18.92
CA SER A 325 12.34 13.40 19.39
C SER A 325 12.38 14.78 18.76
N TYR A 326 11.23 15.23 18.25
CA TYR A 326 11.00 16.57 17.70
C TYR A 326 10.12 17.38 18.66
N GLU A 327 10.11 18.72 18.58
CA GLU A 327 9.12 19.47 19.36
C GLU A 327 7.71 19.10 18.85
N PRO A 328 6.72 18.83 19.75
CA PRO A 328 5.42 18.27 19.36
C PRO A 328 4.66 19.09 18.32
N TRP A 329 4.97 20.38 18.24
CA TRP A 329 4.31 21.37 17.39
C TRP A 329 5.07 21.69 16.10
N ASP A 330 6.24 21.08 15.88
CA ASP A 330 7.03 21.30 14.66
C ASP A 330 6.45 20.52 13.46
N ALA A 331 6.04 19.26 13.69
CA ALA A 331 5.27 18.43 12.77
C ALA A 331 4.82 17.13 13.48
N PRO A 332 3.63 16.58 13.15
CA PRO A 332 3.20 15.30 13.70
C PRO A 332 4.02 14.13 13.14
N LEU A 333 3.96 12.98 13.82
CA LEU A 333 4.63 11.76 13.36
C LEU A 333 3.88 11.13 12.18
N THR A 334 2.55 11.12 12.24
CA THR A 334 1.65 10.72 11.16
C THR A 334 0.44 11.64 11.16
N ALA A 335 -0.52 11.46 10.25
CA ALA A 335 -1.77 12.22 10.30
C ALA A 335 -2.56 11.99 11.61
N GLU A 336 -2.35 10.85 12.27
CA GLU A 336 -3.09 10.43 13.47
C GLU A 336 -2.27 10.57 14.76
N TYR A 337 -0.94 10.46 14.67
CA TYR A 337 -0.04 10.45 15.83
C TYR A 337 0.79 11.72 15.92
N GLY A 338 0.76 12.36 17.08
CA GLY A 338 1.75 13.36 17.46
C GLY A 338 3.12 12.73 17.76
N GLN A 339 4.15 13.57 17.86
CA GLN A 339 5.49 13.14 18.29
C GLN A 339 5.46 12.69 19.77
N PRO A 340 6.26 11.66 20.14
CA PRO A 340 6.34 11.23 21.53
C PRO A 340 6.91 12.37 22.37
N ASN A 341 6.18 12.73 23.42
CA ASN A 341 6.52 13.84 24.29
C ASN A 341 6.61 13.37 25.75
N PRO A 342 7.83 13.25 26.31
CA PRO A 342 8.02 12.81 27.69
C PRO A 342 7.30 13.66 28.74
N TRP A 343 6.96 14.92 28.44
CA TRP A 343 6.17 15.78 29.33
C TRP A 343 4.72 15.31 29.50
N TRP A 344 4.22 14.46 28.60
CA TRP A 344 2.84 13.95 28.61
C TRP A 344 2.74 12.46 28.91
N PHE A 345 3.86 11.78 29.14
CA PHE A 345 3.83 10.39 29.56
C PHE A 345 3.04 10.22 30.86
N ASP A 346 2.99 11.25 31.70
CA ASP A 346 2.57 11.15 33.10
C ASP A 346 1.82 12.40 33.60
N ASN A 347 1.06 13.06 32.72
CA ASN A 347 0.46 14.37 33.03
C ASN A 347 -0.69 14.26 34.05
N ASP A 348 -0.53 14.85 35.25
CA ASP A 348 -1.53 14.91 36.33
C ASP A 348 -2.89 15.54 35.94
N GLN A 349 -3.04 16.14 34.75
CA GLN A 349 -4.30 16.73 34.30
C GLN A 349 -5.43 15.72 34.02
N PHE A 350 -5.17 14.41 34.09
CA PHE A 350 -6.19 13.42 33.75
C PHE A 350 -7.31 13.34 34.79
N ASP A 351 -7.07 13.62 36.08
CA ASP A 351 -8.08 13.64 37.18
C ASP A 351 -9.15 12.52 37.08
N VAL A 352 -8.75 11.34 36.57
CA VAL A 352 -9.57 10.14 36.49
C VAL A 352 -9.04 9.15 37.52
N ASP A 353 -9.84 8.86 38.54
CA ASP A 353 -9.61 7.70 39.42
C ASP A 353 -9.73 6.44 38.55
N PHE A 354 -8.60 5.93 38.08
CA PHE A 354 -8.56 4.57 37.54
C PHE A 354 -8.84 3.65 38.72
N ASN A 355 -9.92 2.86 38.64
CA ASN A 355 -10.30 1.86 39.66
C ASN A 355 -9.26 0.71 39.82
N ASP A 356 -8.06 0.87 39.26
CA ASP A 356 -6.97 -0.08 39.25
C ASP A 356 -5.72 0.68 39.76
N GLU A 357 -5.56 0.76 41.08
CA GLU A 357 -4.51 1.56 41.75
C GLU A 357 -3.07 1.07 41.47
N ASP A 358 -2.89 -0.02 40.70
CA ASP A 358 -1.61 -0.73 40.55
C ASP A 358 -1.03 -0.73 39.12
N ARG A 359 -1.73 -0.22 38.11
CA ARG A 359 -1.30 -0.35 36.70
C ARG A 359 -0.71 0.94 36.13
N GLU A 360 0.54 0.85 35.66
CA GLU A 360 1.27 2.00 35.11
C GLU A 360 1.20 2.02 33.57
N PHE A 361 0.69 3.10 33.00
CA PHE A 361 0.64 3.33 31.56
C PHE A 361 1.11 4.75 31.22
N ILE A 362 1.61 4.92 30.00
CA ILE A 362 2.03 6.21 29.46
C ILE A 362 1.29 6.54 28.16
N ILE A 363 1.12 7.83 27.84
CA ILE A 363 0.72 8.24 26.49
C ILE A 363 1.96 8.26 25.61
N LEU A 364 2.18 7.19 24.84
CA LEU A 364 3.36 7.06 23.98
C LEU A 364 3.29 8.00 22.77
N TYR A 365 2.15 8.02 22.09
CA TYR A 365 1.88 8.93 20.98
C TYR A 365 0.55 9.64 21.18
N PRO A 366 0.54 10.95 21.45
CA PRO A 366 -0.72 11.66 21.66
C PRO A 366 -1.49 11.84 20.34
N ASP A 367 -2.79 12.08 20.44
CA ASP A 367 -3.67 12.39 19.31
C ASP A 367 -3.24 13.71 18.63
N ASN A 368 -3.17 13.70 17.29
CA ASN A 368 -2.82 14.87 16.50
C ASN A 368 -4.04 15.75 16.11
N THR A 369 -5.26 15.37 16.51
CA THR A 369 -6.50 16.07 16.12
C THR A 369 -6.87 17.19 17.10
N ASP A 370 -6.16 18.33 17.00
CA ASP A 370 -6.53 19.67 17.52
C ASP A 370 -7.27 19.69 18.89
N SER A 371 -6.88 18.81 19.83
CA SER A 371 -7.49 18.73 21.15
C SER A 371 -6.71 19.62 22.12
N PRO A 372 -7.32 20.69 22.69
CA PRO A 372 -6.62 21.63 23.57
C PRO A 372 -6.17 21.01 24.90
N SER A 373 -6.53 19.76 25.16
CA SER A 373 -6.10 18.97 26.31
C SER A 373 -5.87 17.55 25.81
N MET A 374 -4.60 17.19 25.64
CA MET A 374 -4.11 15.93 25.06
C MET A 374 -4.51 14.73 25.93
N ASP A 375 -5.81 14.38 25.96
CA ASP A 375 -6.39 13.27 26.72
C ASP A 375 -6.72 12.06 25.84
N SER A 376 -6.23 12.06 24.61
CA SER A 376 -6.34 10.95 23.67
C SER A 376 -5.01 10.68 22.98
N GLY A 377 -4.85 9.44 22.53
CA GLY A 377 -3.64 8.97 21.89
C GLY A 377 -3.49 7.45 22.03
N LEU A 378 -2.31 6.98 21.65
CA LEU A 378 -1.87 5.60 21.82
C LEU A 378 -1.21 5.46 23.20
N PHE A 379 -1.91 4.78 24.10
CA PHE A 379 -1.43 4.44 25.44
C PHE A 379 -0.56 3.20 25.35
N PHE A 380 0.54 3.18 26.12
CA PHE A 380 1.41 2.03 26.28
C PHE A 380 1.36 1.55 27.73
N ASP A 381 1.10 0.26 27.89
CA ASP A 381 1.06 -0.41 29.18
C ASP A 381 2.45 -0.91 29.57
N LEU A 382 2.96 -0.49 30.72
CA LEU A 382 4.30 -0.87 31.14
C LEU A 382 4.41 -2.28 31.68
N GLU A 383 3.29 -2.89 32.10
CA GLU A 383 3.26 -4.27 32.60
C GLU A 383 2.96 -5.26 31.48
N LEU A 384 1.97 -4.98 30.64
CA LEU A 384 1.59 -5.85 29.53
C LEU A 384 2.49 -5.69 28.29
N GLU A 385 3.22 -4.58 28.17
CA GLU A 385 3.98 -4.20 26.98
C GLU A 385 3.12 -4.13 25.70
N LEU A 386 1.85 -3.75 25.87
CA LEU A 386 0.89 -3.59 24.78
C LEU A 386 0.46 -2.12 24.66
N VAL A 387 -0.16 -1.80 23.54
CA VAL A 387 -0.76 -0.49 23.29
C VAL A 387 -2.26 -0.57 23.04
N ALA A 388 -2.94 0.51 23.40
CA ALA A 388 -4.32 0.74 23.02
C ALA A 388 -4.56 2.22 22.75
N TRP A 389 -5.33 2.51 21.69
CA TRP A 389 -5.85 3.85 21.46
C TRP A 389 -6.99 4.14 22.45
N GLY A 390 -6.97 5.32 23.06
CA GLY A 390 -7.97 5.70 24.05
C GLY A 390 -8.25 7.19 24.08
N ARG A 391 -9.38 7.55 24.71
CA ARG A 391 -9.74 8.94 25.06
C ARG A 391 -10.28 8.97 26.49
N LEU A 392 -9.46 9.45 27.42
CA LEU A 392 -9.65 9.27 28.85
C LEU A 392 -10.94 9.92 29.38
N ARG A 393 -11.18 11.21 29.07
CA ARG A 393 -12.33 11.93 29.67
C ARG A 393 -13.68 11.56 29.06
N HIS A 394 -13.70 10.88 27.91
CA HIS A 394 -14.93 10.61 27.17
C HIS A 394 -15.29 9.14 27.05
N GLN A 395 -14.31 8.25 26.93
CA GLN A 395 -14.53 6.82 26.61
C GLN A 395 -13.80 5.88 27.57
N GLY A 396 -12.80 6.36 28.31
CA GLY A 396 -11.89 5.50 29.09
C GLY A 396 -10.94 4.70 28.18
N LEU A 397 -10.18 3.79 28.79
CA LEU A 397 -9.34 2.82 28.07
C LEU A 397 -10.15 1.55 27.78
N PRO A 398 -9.89 0.87 26.63
CA PRO A 398 -10.54 -0.38 26.32
C PRO A 398 -10.06 -1.52 27.24
N PRO A 399 -10.83 -2.62 27.36
CA PRO A 399 -10.43 -3.77 28.17
C PRO A 399 -9.17 -4.45 27.60
N ASP A 400 -8.41 -5.14 28.44
CA ASP A 400 -7.10 -5.75 28.11
C ASP A 400 -7.09 -6.65 26.88
N THR A 401 -8.22 -7.31 26.60
CA THR A 401 -8.40 -8.16 25.42
C THR A 401 -8.30 -7.40 24.10
N GLU A 402 -8.40 -6.07 24.15
CA GLU A 402 -8.32 -5.15 23.02
C GLU A 402 -6.97 -4.41 22.95
N TRP A 403 -6.00 -4.74 23.80
CA TRP A 403 -4.67 -4.18 23.67
C TRP A 403 -3.86 -4.99 22.66
N VAL A 404 -3.01 -4.32 21.87
CA VAL A 404 -2.27 -4.93 20.76
C VAL A 404 -0.78 -4.63 20.86
N PRO A 405 0.11 -5.41 20.22
CA PRO A 405 1.53 -5.09 20.21
C PRO A 405 1.82 -3.72 19.58
N LEU A 406 2.78 -2.98 20.11
CA LEU A 406 3.22 -1.68 19.55
C LEU A 406 3.64 -1.81 18.07
N GLU A 407 4.34 -2.90 17.73
CA GLU A 407 4.75 -3.20 16.36
C GLU A 407 3.58 -3.21 15.38
N LEU A 408 2.44 -3.78 15.79
CA LEU A 408 1.24 -3.83 14.98
C LEU A 408 0.72 -2.42 14.68
N ALA A 409 0.60 -1.59 15.72
CA ALA A 409 0.09 -0.24 15.59
C ALA A 409 0.96 0.62 14.67
N LEU A 410 2.28 0.57 14.86
CA LEU A 410 3.23 1.27 14.01
C LEU A 410 3.25 0.72 12.58
N THR A 411 3.10 -0.59 12.39
CA THR A 411 3.01 -1.21 11.07
C THR A 411 1.78 -0.73 10.30
N LYS A 412 0.63 -0.55 10.96
CA LYS A 412 -0.56 0.02 10.33
C LYS A 412 -0.37 1.46 9.91
N ALA A 413 0.25 2.27 10.76
CA ALA A 413 0.56 3.65 10.43
C ALA A 413 1.56 3.74 9.26
N LEU A 414 2.58 2.87 9.23
CA LEU A 414 3.53 2.76 8.13
C LEU A 414 2.85 2.32 6.83
N TYR A 415 1.96 1.32 6.89
CA TYR A 415 1.20 0.87 5.71
C TYR A 415 0.39 2.01 5.08
N MET A 416 -0.25 2.84 5.90
CA MET A 416 -1.00 4.02 5.43
C MET A 416 -0.09 5.04 4.71
N TRP A 417 1.16 5.18 5.16
CA TRP A 417 2.17 5.96 4.45
C TRP A 417 2.58 5.31 3.13
N GLU A 418 2.93 4.02 3.16
CA GLU A 418 3.44 3.29 2.00
C GLU A 418 2.42 3.16 0.86
N CYS A 419 1.13 3.04 1.18
CA CYS A 419 0.05 3.04 0.20
C CYS A 419 -0.34 4.45 -0.27
N GLY A 420 0.27 5.50 0.27
CA GLY A 420 0.04 6.90 -0.12
C GLY A 420 -1.28 7.48 0.41
N LYS A 421 -1.87 6.83 1.43
CA LYS A 421 -3.03 7.32 2.18
C LYS A 421 -2.62 8.47 3.10
N PHE A 422 -1.45 8.38 3.73
CA PHE A 422 -0.76 9.54 4.30
C PHE A 422 0.12 10.22 3.24
N TYR A 423 0.20 11.54 3.30
CA TYR A 423 1.00 12.34 2.38
C TYR A 423 1.41 13.68 3.02
N TRP A 424 2.50 14.28 2.52
CA TRP A 424 2.85 15.66 2.87
C TRP A 424 1.90 16.63 2.17
N GLY A 425 1.24 17.49 2.94
CA GLY A 425 0.36 18.54 2.41
C GLY A 425 0.53 19.85 3.16
N GLU A 426 -0.24 20.86 2.76
CA GLU A 426 -0.29 22.17 3.43
C GLU A 426 -1.62 22.33 4.18
N SER A 427 -1.52 22.55 5.48
CA SER A 427 -2.64 22.94 6.33
C SER A 427 -2.64 24.46 6.53
N PRO A 428 -3.80 25.14 6.44
CA PRO A 428 -3.90 26.58 6.70
C PRO A 428 -3.45 27.00 8.11
N SER A 429 -3.56 26.11 9.09
CA SER A 429 -3.20 26.35 10.50
C SER A 429 -1.76 25.94 10.84
N GLU A 430 -1.24 24.88 10.21
CA GLU A 430 0.02 24.22 10.61
C GLU A 430 1.14 24.34 9.57
N GLY A 431 0.87 24.90 8.39
CA GLY A 431 1.85 24.90 7.29
C GLY A 431 2.03 23.51 6.70
N LYS A 432 3.27 23.13 6.34
CA LYS A 432 3.56 21.83 5.74
C LYS A 432 3.52 20.71 6.79
N THR A 433 2.55 19.80 6.69
CA THR A 433 2.28 18.76 7.68
C THR A 433 1.90 17.43 7.00
N ILE A 434 1.79 16.35 7.78
CA ILE A 434 1.31 15.05 7.27
C ILE A 434 -0.22 15.04 7.33
N LEU A 435 -0.85 14.85 6.18
CA LEU A 435 -2.30 14.76 6.04
C LEU A 435 -2.70 13.35 5.60
N ILE A 436 -3.99 13.03 5.78
CA ILE A 436 -4.61 11.80 5.31
C ILE A 436 -5.55 12.10 4.15
N LYS A 437 -5.50 11.28 3.09
CA LYS A 437 -6.45 11.33 1.99
C LYS A 437 -7.76 10.67 2.40
N SER A 438 -8.88 11.25 1.96
CA SER A 438 -10.20 10.68 2.18
C SER A 438 -10.29 9.24 1.66
N TRP A 439 -9.82 8.99 0.44
CA TRP A 439 -9.65 7.66 -0.15
C TRP A 439 -8.48 7.62 -1.14
N ILE A 440 -7.98 6.42 -1.42
CA ILE A 440 -6.99 6.12 -2.47
C ILE A 440 -7.53 5.03 -3.41
N PRO A 441 -7.00 4.88 -4.65
CA PRO A 441 -7.47 3.85 -5.58
C PRO A 441 -7.52 2.44 -4.99
N LEU A 442 -6.57 2.08 -4.13
CA LEU A 442 -6.56 0.80 -3.42
C LEU A 442 -7.82 0.58 -2.57
N ASP A 443 -8.35 1.63 -1.92
CA ASP A 443 -9.58 1.55 -1.14
C ASP A 443 -10.79 1.20 -2.03
N LEU A 444 -10.81 1.75 -3.24
CA LEU A 444 -11.84 1.47 -4.24
C LEU A 444 -11.71 0.02 -4.76
N GLU A 445 -10.50 -0.41 -5.09
CA GLU A 445 -10.22 -1.79 -5.52
C GLU A 445 -10.63 -2.82 -4.46
N GLU A 446 -10.27 -2.60 -3.19
CA GLU A 446 -10.68 -3.45 -2.07
C GLU A 446 -12.21 -3.50 -1.95
N ALA A 447 -12.88 -2.35 -2.05
CA ALA A 447 -14.35 -2.27 -1.96
C ALA A 447 -15.05 -2.97 -3.15
N ILE A 448 -14.51 -2.84 -4.37
CA ILE A 448 -15.02 -3.53 -5.56
C ILE A 448 -14.79 -5.04 -5.45
N GLY A 449 -13.62 -5.48 -5.02
CA GLY A 449 -13.32 -6.90 -4.85
C GLY A 449 -14.26 -7.57 -3.84
N GLN A 450 -14.50 -6.95 -2.67
CA GLN A 450 -15.43 -7.51 -1.67
C GLN A 450 -16.90 -7.41 -2.11
N TRP A 451 -17.25 -6.38 -2.90
CA TRP A 451 -18.57 -6.29 -3.53
C TRP A 451 -18.80 -7.44 -4.51
N GLU A 452 -17.86 -7.72 -5.41
CA GLU A 452 -17.96 -8.83 -6.36
C GLU A 452 -18.03 -10.19 -5.63
N ARG A 453 -17.23 -10.38 -4.58
CA ARG A 453 -17.32 -11.55 -3.70
C ARG A 453 -18.71 -11.72 -3.08
N LEU A 454 -19.33 -10.65 -2.58
CA LEU A 454 -20.70 -10.69 -2.06
C LEU A 454 -21.69 -11.12 -3.14
N LEU A 455 -21.59 -10.54 -4.34
CA LEU A 455 -22.48 -10.90 -5.45
C LEU A 455 -22.32 -12.36 -5.87
N GLU A 456 -21.09 -12.88 -5.86
CA GLU A 456 -20.80 -14.29 -6.12
C GLU A 456 -21.41 -15.21 -5.05
N GLU A 457 -21.25 -14.89 -3.76
CA GLU A 457 -21.82 -15.69 -2.67
C GLU A 457 -23.34 -15.75 -2.72
N ILE A 458 -24.00 -14.62 -3.06
CA ILE A 458 -25.44 -14.59 -3.28
C ILE A 458 -25.78 -15.46 -4.51
N THR A 459 -25.07 -15.28 -5.62
CA THR A 459 -25.32 -16.02 -6.87
C THR A 459 -25.22 -17.52 -6.70
N LYS A 460 -24.22 -18.00 -5.94
CA LYS A 460 -24.04 -19.43 -5.62
C LYS A 460 -25.24 -20.04 -4.88
N ARG A 461 -25.99 -19.22 -4.15
CA ARG A 461 -27.10 -19.64 -3.27
C ARG A 461 -28.48 -19.26 -3.81
N LEU A 462 -28.56 -18.61 -4.97
CA LEU A 462 -29.83 -18.22 -5.58
C LEU A 462 -30.72 -19.43 -5.86
N VAL A 463 -31.99 -19.30 -5.51
CA VAL A 463 -33.01 -20.31 -5.83
C VAL A 463 -33.54 -20.02 -7.23
N LEU A 464 -32.92 -20.63 -8.24
CA LEU A 464 -33.30 -20.47 -9.65
C LEU A 464 -34.34 -21.53 -10.08
N PRO A 465 -35.23 -21.18 -11.04
CA PRO A 465 -36.13 -22.16 -11.67
C PRO A 465 -35.36 -23.33 -12.30
N ALA A 466 -35.97 -24.52 -12.31
CA ALA A 466 -35.35 -25.73 -12.85
C ALA A 466 -34.88 -25.53 -14.30
N GLY A 467 -33.58 -25.68 -14.54
CA GLY A 467 -32.96 -25.51 -15.87
C GLY A 467 -32.52 -24.09 -16.23
N ALA A 468 -32.69 -23.11 -15.34
CA ALA A 468 -32.18 -21.75 -15.52
C ALA A 468 -30.75 -21.61 -14.97
N SER A 469 -29.91 -20.85 -15.65
CA SER A 469 -28.61 -20.39 -15.16
C SER A 469 -28.69 -18.96 -14.65
N ALA A 470 -27.76 -18.58 -13.77
CA ALA A 470 -27.60 -17.20 -13.36
C ALA A 470 -27.33 -16.31 -14.59
N ALA A 471 -27.99 -15.14 -14.64
CA ALA A 471 -27.69 -14.15 -15.66
C ALA A 471 -26.32 -13.50 -15.35
N PRO A 472 -25.63 -12.92 -16.34
CA PRO A 472 -24.41 -12.16 -16.07
C PRO A 472 -24.74 -10.92 -15.23
N LEU A 473 -23.74 -10.44 -14.47
CA LEU A 473 -23.80 -9.14 -13.83
C LEU A 473 -23.96 -8.05 -14.89
N GLN A 474 -24.69 -6.99 -14.54
CA GLN A 474 -24.93 -5.83 -15.40
C GLN A 474 -23.81 -4.81 -15.26
N ASP A 475 -23.65 -3.98 -16.29
CA ASP A 475 -22.70 -2.87 -16.27
C ASP A 475 -23.00 -1.88 -15.13
N PRO A 476 -21.98 -1.20 -14.57
CA PRO A 476 -22.13 -0.15 -13.58
C PRO A 476 -23.05 1.01 -14.04
N LEU A 477 -23.32 1.96 -13.14
CA LEU A 477 -24.05 3.17 -13.55
C LEU A 477 -23.19 4.00 -14.52
N PRO A 478 -23.78 4.57 -15.58
CA PRO A 478 -23.04 5.44 -16.51
C PRO A 478 -22.45 6.66 -15.79
N THR A 479 -21.20 7.00 -16.09
CA THR A 479 -20.50 8.12 -15.46
C THR A 479 -21.22 9.45 -15.67
N ASP A 480 -21.70 9.70 -16.88
CA ASP A 480 -22.47 10.90 -17.23
C ASP A 480 -23.81 11.01 -16.49
N LEU A 481 -24.36 9.88 -16.03
CA LEU A 481 -25.55 9.84 -15.18
C LEU A 481 -25.22 10.21 -13.74
N VAL A 482 -24.17 9.60 -13.18
CA VAL A 482 -23.75 9.81 -11.78
C VAL A 482 -23.28 11.25 -11.57
N GLU A 483 -22.56 11.82 -12.54
CA GLU A 483 -22.04 13.19 -12.48
C GLU A 483 -23.10 14.29 -12.44
N GLN A 484 -24.36 14.00 -12.78
CA GLN A 484 -25.47 14.97 -12.73
C GLN A 484 -25.86 15.40 -11.32
N PHE A 485 -25.36 14.70 -10.29
CA PHE A 485 -25.80 14.86 -8.91
C PHE A 485 -24.59 15.05 -7.98
N ASP A 486 -24.86 15.61 -6.79
CA ASP A 486 -23.83 15.86 -5.77
C ASP A 486 -23.63 14.63 -4.88
N GLN A 487 -22.52 13.93 -5.08
CA GLN A 487 -22.01 12.86 -4.20
C GLN A 487 -20.55 13.09 -3.82
N SER A 488 -20.09 12.36 -2.79
CA SER A 488 -18.67 12.25 -2.46
C SER A 488 -17.89 11.63 -3.61
N SER A 489 -16.60 11.98 -3.67
CA SER A 489 -15.71 11.52 -4.72
C SER A 489 -15.58 9.99 -4.74
N PHE A 490 -15.50 9.36 -3.56
CA PHE A 490 -15.49 7.90 -3.43
C PHE A 490 -16.79 7.26 -3.92
N ALA A 491 -17.96 7.81 -3.55
CA ALA A 491 -19.24 7.27 -3.97
C ALA A 491 -19.41 7.30 -5.50
N LYS A 492 -18.98 8.40 -6.15
CA LYS A 492 -18.99 8.51 -7.62
C LYS A 492 -18.13 7.42 -8.24
N ALA A 493 -16.90 7.27 -7.76
CA ALA A 493 -15.97 6.28 -8.26
C ALA A 493 -16.52 4.85 -8.10
N TRP A 494 -17.07 4.52 -6.93
CA TRP A 494 -17.65 3.21 -6.66
C TRP A 494 -18.90 2.94 -7.52
N LEU A 495 -19.86 3.88 -7.62
CA LEU A 495 -21.07 3.71 -8.42
C LEU A 495 -20.79 3.52 -9.92
N CYS A 496 -19.71 4.10 -10.42
CA CYS A 496 -19.27 3.96 -11.82
C CYS A 496 -18.43 2.70 -12.07
N ALA A 497 -17.92 2.03 -11.03
CA ALA A 497 -17.07 0.85 -11.15
C ALA A 497 -17.79 -0.46 -10.75
N ALA A 498 -18.71 -0.39 -9.79
CA ALA A 498 -19.39 -1.55 -9.22
C ALA A 498 -20.39 -2.15 -10.20
N LYS A 499 -20.16 -3.40 -10.61
CA LYS A 499 -21.13 -4.18 -11.40
C LYS A 499 -22.44 -4.32 -10.63
N ARG A 500 -23.55 -4.32 -11.37
CA ARG A 500 -24.89 -4.40 -10.76
C ARG A 500 -25.44 -5.82 -10.85
N PRO A 501 -26.07 -6.36 -9.80
CA PRO A 501 -26.66 -7.70 -9.84
C PRO A 501 -27.86 -7.75 -10.79
N PHE A 502 -28.17 -8.96 -11.26
CA PHE A 502 -29.42 -9.25 -11.98
C PHE A 502 -30.58 -9.59 -11.04
N PHE A 503 -30.33 -9.62 -9.73
CA PHE A 503 -31.29 -9.84 -8.65
C PHE A 503 -31.44 -8.56 -7.81
N VAL A 504 -32.46 -8.52 -6.95
CA VAL A 504 -32.93 -7.29 -6.31
C VAL A 504 -32.19 -7.01 -4.99
N TYR A 505 -32.07 -8.01 -4.12
CA TYR A 505 -31.64 -7.83 -2.73
C TYR A 505 -30.21 -8.31 -2.50
N VAL A 506 -29.38 -7.43 -1.95
CA VAL A 506 -27.96 -7.70 -1.62
C VAL A 506 -27.70 -7.81 -0.12
N ALA A 507 -28.63 -7.33 0.69
CA ALA A 507 -28.70 -7.51 2.14
C ALA A 507 -30.17 -7.42 2.60
N PRO A 508 -30.52 -7.73 3.85
CA PRO A 508 -31.90 -7.68 4.34
C PRO A 508 -32.59 -6.33 4.09
N GLY A 509 -33.46 -6.27 3.07
CA GLY A 509 -34.17 -5.04 2.67
C GLY A 509 -33.32 -4.00 1.92
N ILE A 510 -32.06 -4.31 1.56
CA ILE A 510 -31.16 -3.42 0.81
C ILE A 510 -31.07 -3.88 -0.63
N THR A 511 -31.18 -2.93 -1.55
CA THR A 511 -31.23 -3.15 -3.00
C THR A 511 -30.12 -2.41 -3.73
N THR A 512 -30.06 -2.59 -5.05
CA THR A 512 -29.12 -1.87 -5.93
C THR A 512 -29.85 -0.91 -6.86
N PHE A 513 -29.14 0.09 -7.37
CA PHE A 513 -29.71 1.03 -8.30
C PHE A 513 -29.92 0.43 -9.70
N THR A 514 -31.03 0.80 -10.34
CA THR A 514 -31.10 0.89 -11.80
C THR A 514 -30.79 2.33 -12.18
N SER A 515 -30.46 2.58 -13.45
CA SER A 515 -30.28 3.96 -13.94
C SER A 515 -31.53 4.83 -13.68
N GLU A 516 -32.73 4.24 -13.83
CA GLU A 516 -34.00 4.90 -13.55
C GLU A 516 -34.18 5.18 -12.05
N SER A 517 -33.99 4.17 -11.19
CA SER A 517 -34.20 4.35 -9.75
C SER A 517 -33.17 5.29 -9.11
N PHE A 518 -31.95 5.34 -9.67
CA PHE A 518 -30.93 6.30 -9.25
C PHE A 518 -31.40 7.75 -9.49
N VAL A 519 -31.85 8.03 -10.72
CA VAL A 519 -32.37 9.36 -11.08
C VAL A 519 -33.59 9.71 -10.25
N ASP A 520 -34.54 8.80 -10.11
CA ASP A 520 -35.77 9.05 -9.34
C ASP A 520 -35.46 9.40 -7.88
N ILE A 521 -34.54 8.66 -7.24
CA ILE A 521 -34.21 8.86 -5.83
C ILE A 521 -33.44 10.18 -5.63
N TYR A 522 -32.41 10.45 -6.43
CA TYR A 522 -31.61 11.67 -6.27
C TYR A 522 -32.37 12.93 -6.72
N THR A 523 -33.31 12.81 -7.67
CA THR A 523 -34.17 13.95 -8.09
C THR A 523 -35.29 14.24 -7.08
N ALA A 524 -35.73 13.23 -6.32
CA ALA A 524 -36.75 13.39 -5.29
C ALA A 524 -36.24 14.10 -4.01
N GLU A 525 -34.94 14.38 -3.93
CA GLU A 525 -34.35 15.07 -2.79
C GLU A 525 -34.87 16.52 -2.68
N SER A 526 -35.33 16.89 -1.49
CA SER A 526 -35.84 18.24 -1.24
C SER A 526 -34.71 19.27 -1.32
N PRO A 527 -34.87 20.40 -2.04
CA PRO A 527 -33.90 21.50 -2.05
C PRO A 527 -33.62 22.09 -0.66
N GLY A 528 -34.53 21.89 0.31
CA GLY A 528 -34.36 22.27 1.71
C GLY A 528 -33.67 21.21 2.58
N ASN A 529 -33.15 20.12 2.00
CA ASN A 529 -32.39 19.13 2.74
C ASN A 529 -31.09 19.77 3.26
N ARG A 530 -30.83 19.66 4.57
CA ARG A 530 -29.64 20.21 5.23
C ARG A 530 -28.32 19.69 4.63
N ARG A 531 -28.35 18.55 3.91
CA ARG A 531 -27.21 18.07 3.11
C ARG A 531 -26.73 19.12 2.11
N HIS A 532 -27.62 19.77 1.35
CA HIS A 532 -27.25 20.80 0.36
C HIS A 532 -26.67 22.07 1.01
N GLU A 533 -27.20 22.49 2.17
CA GLU A 533 -26.66 23.66 2.89
C GLU A 533 -25.24 23.42 3.43
N ILE A 534 -24.90 22.18 3.78
CA ILE A 534 -23.56 21.80 4.23
C ILE A 534 -22.62 21.71 3.02
N VAL A 535 -23.11 21.20 1.88
CA VAL A 535 -22.36 21.16 0.62
C VAL A 535 -21.81 22.52 0.22
N GLU A 536 -22.65 23.56 0.30
CA GLU A 536 -22.24 24.92 -0.06
C GLU A 536 -21.25 25.54 0.93
N LYS A 537 -21.21 25.09 2.19
CA LYS A 537 -20.48 25.78 3.28
C LYS A 537 -19.13 25.16 3.63
N THR A 538 -18.93 23.85 3.47
CA THR A 538 -17.81 23.16 4.14
C THR A 538 -16.76 22.52 3.22
N GLN A 539 -16.96 22.46 1.89
CA GLN A 539 -16.03 21.79 0.96
C GLN A 539 -15.61 20.36 1.39
N CYS A 540 -16.43 19.68 2.18
CA CYS A 540 -16.15 18.37 2.79
C CYS A 540 -16.59 17.19 1.88
N GLU A 541 -16.17 15.96 2.19
CA GLU A 541 -16.81 14.79 1.59
C GLU A 541 -18.17 14.55 2.27
N PHE A 542 -19.22 14.35 1.45
CA PHE A 542 -20.60 14.26 1.91
C PHE A 542 -21.10 12.82 1.97
N ALA A 543 -22.04 12.57 2.86
CA ALA A 543 -22.72 11.29 2.88
C ALA A 543 -23.52 11.11 1.57
N SER A 544 -23.33 9.97 0.93
CA SER A 544 -23.89 9.66 -0.39
C SER A 544 -24.52 8.28 -0.37
N LEU A 545 -25.74 8.16 -0.88
CA LEU A 545 -26.46 6.88 -0.91
C LEU A 545 -25.85 5.97 -1.99
N LEU A 546 -25.34 4.82 -1.57
CA LEU A 546 -24.77 3.80 -2.45
C LEU A 546 -25.77 2.71 -2.79
N LEU A 547 -26.50 2.21 -1.78
CA LEU A 547 -27.45 1.10 -1.91
C LEU A 547 -28.77 1.44 -1.20
N PRO A 548 -29.88 1.67 -1.94
CA PRO A 548 -31.16 2.06 -1.33
C PRO A 548 -31.85 0.90 -0.61
N ALA A 549 -32.52 1.20 0.51
CA ALA A 549 -33.48 0.29 1.10
C ALA A 549 -34.82 0.28 0.33
N THR A 550 -35.56 -0.83 0.42
CA THR A 550 -36.87 -0.97 -0.25
C THR A 550 -37.99 -0.14 0.35
N SER A 551 -37.88 0.28 1.61
CA SER A 551 -38.89 1.10 2.28
C SER A 551 -39.00 2.50 1.68
N GLY A 552 -40.14 3.16 1.85
CA GLY A 552 -40.33 4.58 1.53
C GLY A 552 -39.51 5.51 2.43
N PRO A 553 -39.86 6.81 2.50
CA PRO A 553 -39.23 7.73 3.44
C PRO A 553 -39.25 7.18 4.87
N ILE A 554 -38.14 7.32 5.58
CA ILE A 554 -38.01 6.93 6.98
C ILE A 554 -39.04 7.71 7.82
N PRO A 555 -39.71 7.08 8.80
CA PRO A 555 -40.59 7.80 9.70
C PRO A 555 -39.84 8.93 10.43
N GLU A 556 -40.49 10.08 10.67
CA GLU A 556 -39.96 11.12 11.58
C GLU A 556 -39.72 10.47 12.95
N SER A 557 -38.46 10.19 13.31
CA SER A 557 -38.11 9.68 14.63
C SER A 557 -38.12 10.82 15.66
N GLU A 558 -38.58 10.61 16.89
CA GLU A 558 -38.27 11.57 17.96
C GLU A 558 -36.78 11.46 18.29
N GLY A 559 -36.02 12.55 18.23
CA GLY A 559 -34.60 12.57 18.60
C GLY A 559 -33.60 12.95 17.51
N TRP A 560 -34.02 13.62 16.43
CA TRP A 560 -33.12 14.30 15.49
C TRP A 560 -32.24 15.29 16.26
N MET A 561 -31.04 14.89 16.66
CA MET A 561 -30.09 15.82 17.27
C MET A 561 -29.72 16.88 16.24
N GLU A 562 -29.89 18.16 16.61
CA GLU A 562 -29.43 19.27 15.80
C GLU A 562 -27.89 19.26 15.72
N VAL A 563 -27.36 19.38 14.50
CA VAL A 563 -25.93 19.59 14.28
C VAL A 563 -25.53 20.92 14.92
N GLY A 564 -24.72 20.86 15.98
CA GLY A 564 -24.25 22.03 16.73
C GLY A 564 -23.77 21.79 18.16
N SER A 565 -23.93 20.59 18.75
CA SER A 565 -23.26 20.26 20.02
C SER A 565 -21.86 19.69 19.77
N GLU A 566 -20.91 20.01 20.65
CA GLU A 566 -19.48 19.61 20.65
C GLU A 566 -19.21 18.09 20.59
N SER A 567 -20.25 17.26 20.47
CA SER A 567 -20.21 15.80 20.49
C SER A 567 -20.98 15.18 19.31
N GLY A 568 -20.45 15.31 18.09
CA GLY A 568 -20.60 14.29 17.03
C GLY A 568 -21.72 14.46 16.00
N TYR A 569 -21.34 14.29 14.74
CA TYR A 569 -22.10 14.38 13.48
C TYR A 569 -23.15 13.26 13.27
N ARG A 570 -24.18 13.12 14.10
CA ARG A 570 -25.22 12.09 13.90
C ARG A 570 -26.67 12.65 13.87
N ALA A 571 -27.05 13.29 12.74
CA ALA A 571 -28.40 13.37 12.12
C ALA A 571 -28.45 14.50 11.04
N PRO A 572 -29.38 14.51 10.05
CA PRO A 572 -29.80 13.47 9.10
C PRO A 572 -29.18 13.71 7.71
N PHE A 573 -28.45 12.74 7.18
CA PHE A 573 -27.84 12.83 5.84
C PHE A 573 -28.42 11.80 4.88
N THR A 574 -29.73 11.56 4.95
CA THR A 574 -30.39 10.60 4.07
C THR A 574 -30.87 11.28 2.79
N VAL A 575 -30.55 10.68 1.64
CA VAL A 575 -31.00 11.15 0.33
C VAL A 575 -32.48 10.79 0.20
N ALA A 576 -33.31 11.80 -0.06
CA ALA A 576 -34.78 11.67 -0.10
C ALA A 576 -35.38 10.98 1.14
N GLU A 577 -34.78 11.25 2.33
CA GLU A 577 -35.21 10.67 3.61
C GLU A 577 -35.24 9.14 3.61
N ARG A 578 -34.37 8.47 2.85
CA ARG A 578 -34.44 7.01 2.65
C ARG A 578 -33.47 6.22 3.53
N GLY A 579 -33.86 5.02 3.95
CA GLY A 579 -32.93 4.02 4.46
C GLY A 579 -31.98 3.50 3.37
N GLY A 580 -30.84 2.93 3.75
CA GLY A 580 -29.86 2.42 2.80
C GLY A 580 -28.45 2.41 3.35
N LEU A 581 -27.50 1.97 2.52
CA LEU A 581 -26.07 2.07 2.79
C LEU A 581 -25.52 3.36 2.18
N TYR A 582 -24.84 4.15 3.00
CA TYR A 582 -24.28 5.44 2.68
C TYR A 582 -22.76 5.45 2.86
N THR A 583 -22.05 6.27 2.07
CA THR A 583 -20.77 6.81 2.53
C THR A 583 -21.02 7.78 3.67
N ARG A 584 -20.06 7.96 4.57
CA ARG A 584 -20.18 8.90 5.69
C ARG A 584 -19.62 10.27 5.31
N ALA A 585 -20.13 11.33 5.96
CA ALA A 585 -19.65 12.69 5.76
C ALA A 585 -18.44 12.96 6.66
N ILE A 586 -17.42 13.65 6.16
CA ILE A 586 -16.17 13.90 6.90
C ILE A 586 -15.72 15.34 6.79
N SER A 587 -15.42 15.96 7.93
CA SER A 587 -14.76 17.26 7.98
C SER A 587 -13.24 17.14 7.89
N GLY A 588 -12.65 17.65 6.80
CA GLY A 588 -11.26 18.07 6.73
C GLY A 588 -10.19 16.99 6.53
N VAL A 589 -10.15 15.93 7.36
CA VAL A 589 -8.97 15.03 7.48
C VAL A 589 -9.31 13.61 7.98
N GLY A 590 -10.47 13.06 7.65
CA GLY A 590 -10.87 11.70 8.05
C GLY A 590 -10.96 10.71 6.89
N ASN A 591 -11.23 9.44 7.21
CA ASN A 591 -11.24 8.33 6.25
C ASN A 591 -12.55 8.28 5.41
N GLY A 592 -12.60 9.00 4.29
CA GLY A 592 -13.80 9.30 3.46
C GLY A 592 -14.61 8.13 2.91
N HIS A 593 -14.07 6.92 2.94
CA HIS A 593 -14.78 5.69 2.54
C HIS A 593 -15.52 4.98 3.69
N GLY A 594 -15.61 5.61 4.87
CA GLY A 594 -16.42 5.11 5.98
C GLY A 594 -17.88 4.95 5.55
N THR A 595 -18.57 3.96 6.11
CA THR A 595 -19.95 3.66 5.75
C THR A 595 -20.91 3.84 6.91
N SER A 596 -22.14 4.17 6.57
CA SER A 596 -23.26 4.20 7.50
C SER A 596 -24.46 3.46 6.91
N LEU A 597 -25.03 2.55 7.69
CA LEU A 597 -26.23 1.81 7.28
C LEU A 597 -27.43 2.36 8.04
N VAL A 598 -28.44 2.80 7.32
CA VAL A 598 -29.71 3.30 7.89
C VAL A 598 -30.81 2.31 7.57
N THR A 599 -31.48 1.76 8.59
CA THR A 599 -32.57 0.81 8.38
C THR A 599 -33.84 1.51 7.87
N ALA A 600 -34.83 0.72 7.45
CA ALA A 600 -36.15 1.20 7.05
C ALA A 600 -36.87 1.98 8.17
N GLU A 601 -36.59 1.64 9.42
CA GLU A 601 -37.13 2.27 10.62
C GLU A 601 -36.34 3.52 11.05
N GLY A 602 -35.29 3.90 10.31
CA GLY A 602 -34.44 5.05 10.63
C GLY A 602 -33.37 4.77 11.67
N ILE A 603 -33.13 3.50 12.04
CA ILE A 603 -32.04 3.14 12.95
C ILE A 603 -30.71 3.23 12.21
N GLN A 604 -29.76 3.97 12.79
CA GLN A 604 -28.43 4.18 12.21
C GLN A 604 -27.43 3.16 12.75
N ASP A 605 -26.55 2.69 11.86
CA ASP A 605 -25.41 1.81 12.11
C ASP A 605 -25.78 0.58 12.97
N PRO A 606 -26.77 -0.23 12.56
CA PRO A 606 -27.16 -1.42 13.30
C PRO A 606 -26.06 -2.49 13.34
N VAL A 607 -25.04 -2.37 12.47
CA VAL A 607 -23.81 -3.17 12.43
C VAL A 607 -22.64 -2.23 12.74
N GLN A 608 -21.85 -2.55 13.75
CA GLN A 608 -20.74 -1.71 14.20
C GLN A 608 -19.64 -2.55 14.86
N TRP A 609 -18.43 -1.98 14.91
CA TRP A 609 -17.36 -2.52 15.74
C TRP A 609 -17.78 -2.49 17.22
N MET A 610 -17.48 -3.58 17.93
CA MET A 610 -17.76 -3.70 19.36
C MET A 610 -16.92 -2.70 20.17
N TYR A 611 -15.70 -2.43 19.71
CA TYR A 611 -14.75 -1.50 20.30
C TYR A 611 -14.11 -0.59 19.24
N GLY A 612 -13.51 0.51 19.70
CA GLY A 612 -12.69 1.36 18.84
C GLY A 612 -11.53 0.60 18.20
N ARG A 613 -10.95 1.18 17.14
CA ARG A 613 -9.72 0.69 16.53
C ARG A 613 -8.61 0.71 17.59
N GLN A 614 -7.95 -0.42 17.84
CA GLN A 614 -7.01 -0.56 18.95
C GLN A 614 -5.70 0.20 18.70
N TRP A 615 -5.32 0.36 17.44
CA TRP A 615 -4.06 1.01 17.04
C TRP A 615 -4.23 2.45 16.58
N GLY A 616 -5.40 3.08 16.66
CA GLY A 616 -5.56 4.44 16.15
C GLY A 616 -6.94 5.02 16.43
N PRO A 617 -7.19 6.27 16.01
CA PRO A 617 -8.50 6.88 16.15
C PRO A 617 -9.60 5.98 15.58
N THR A 618 -10.80 6.09 16.14
CA THR A 618 -11.91 5.17 15.90
C THR A 618 -12.17 5.00 14.40
N GLY A 619 -11.84 3.81 13.89
CA GLY A 619 -12.04 3.44 12.50
C GLY A 619 -13.52 3.22 12.23
N GLU A 620 -14.10 4.03 11.35
CA GLU A 620 -15.42 3.78 10.80
C GLU A 620 -15.39 2.48 9.98
N LEU A 621 -16.51 1.74 9.98
CA LEU A 621 -16.62 0.50 9.20
C LEU A 621 -16.53 0.86 7.70
N ARG A 622 -15.49 0.37 7.03
CA ARG A 622 -15.24 0.66 5.61
C ARG A 622 -16.20 -0.13 4.72
N LEU A 623 -16.37 0.35 3.50
CA LEU A 623 -17.24 -0.31 2.52
C LEU A 623 -16.78 -1.74 2.20
N CYS A 624 -15.48 -1.96 2.06
CA CYS A 624 -14.91 -3.29 1.86
C CYS A 624 -15.18 -4.23 3.04
N GLU A 625 -15.07 -3.75 4.28
CA GLU A 625 -15.32 -4.52 5.50
C GLU A 625 -16.80 -4.88 5.63
N MET A 626 -17.70 -3.95 5.34
CA MET A 626 -19.14 -4.19 5.32
C MET A 626 -19.50 -5.28 4.30
N PHE A 627 -18.98 -5.21 3.07
CA PHE A 627 -19.25 -6.21 2.03
C PHE A 627 -18.63 -7.57 2.31
N ALA A 628 -17.40 -7.60 2.83
CA ALA A 628 -16.77 -8.84 3.27
C ALA A 628 -17.62 -9.54 4.34
N TYR A 629 -18.07 -8.78 5.34
CA TYR A 629 -18.94 -9.28 6.40
C TYR A 629 -20.30 -9.77 5.86
N TRP A 630 -20.93 -9.02 4.94
CA TRP A 630 -22.18 -9.46 4.30
C TRP A 630 -21.99 -10.74 3.49
N ALA A 631 -20.85 -10.86 2.78
CA ALA A 631 -20.51 -12.08 2.03
C ALA A 631 -20.37 -13.27 2.97
N ASP A 632 -19.77 -13.08 4.16
CA ASP A 632 -19.65 -14.13 5.17
C ASP A 632 -21.01 -14.55 5.75
N LEU A 633 -21.94 -13.62 5.97
CA LEU A 633 -23.30 -13.94 6.44
C LEU A 633 -24.07 -14.76 5.39
N VAL A 634 -23.92 -14.44 4.11
CA VAL A 634 -24.49 -15.21 3.00
C VAL A 634 -23.81 -16.58 2.89
N GLY A 635 -22.48 -16.60 2.86
CA GLY A 635 -21.64 -17.78 2.70
C GLY A 635 -21.75 -18.77 3.86
N SER A 636 -22.07 -18.32 5.07
CA SER A 636 -22.39 -19.16 6.23
C SER A 636 -23.85 -19.62 6.26
N GLY A 637 -24.75 -18.96 5.53
CA GLY A 637 -26.19 -19.22 5.54
C GLY A 637 -26.94 -18.58 6.70
N VAL A 638 -26.31 -17.65 7.44
CA VAL A 638 -27.00 -16.79 8.40
C VAL A 638 -28.01 -15.89 7.68
N TRP A 639 -27.64 -15.39 6.50
CA TRP A 639 -28.58 -14.77 5.58
C TRP A 639 -29.10 -15.80 4.58
N GLU A 640 -30.41 -15.98 4.56
CA GLU A 640 -31.13 -16.82 3.61
C GLU A 640 -31.15 -16.14 2.25
N VAL A 641 -31.00 -16.92 1.18
CA VAL A 641 -31.04 -16.44 -0.21
C VAL A 641 -32.22 -17.10 -0.92
N GLY A 642 -33.07 -16.28 -1.54
CA GLY A 642 -34.23 -16.69 -2.32
C GLY A 642 -34.04 -16.50 -3.82
N ALA A 643 -35.15 -16.33 -4.55
CA ALA A 643 -35.13 -16.12 -6.00
C ALA A 643 -34.69 -14.70 -6.40
N GLU A 644 -34.88 -13.71 -5.53
CA GLU A 644 -34.55 -12.29 -5.78
C GLU A 644 -33.29 -11.81 -5.05
N GLY A 645 -32.45 -12.73 -4.55
CA GLY A 645 -31.27 -12.40 -3.74
C GLY A 645 -31.50 -12.70 -2.26
N VAL A 646 -30.93 -11.89 -1.36
CA VAL A 646 -31.08 -12.08 0.09
C VAL A 646 -32.57 -12.00 0.50
N ALA A 647 -33.09 -13.08 1.08
CA ALA A 647 -34.48 -13.24 1.49
C ALA A 647 -34.70 -13.01 3.00
N THR A 648 -33.63 -12.92 3.79
CA THR A 648 -33.70 -12.54 5.20
C THR A 648 -34.44 -11.20 5.36
N PRO A 649 -35.40 -11.09 6.30
CA PRO A 649 -36.22 -9.89 6.44
C PRO A 649 -35.41 -8.70 6.96
N HIS A 650 -35.74 -7.48 6.53
CA HIS A 650 -35.08 -6.24 6.97
C HIS A 650 -35.06 -6.05 8.50
N SER A 651 -36.05 -6.63 9.21
CA SER A 651 -36.10 -6.65 10.67
C SER A 651 -34.90 -7.35 11.31
N TRP A 652 -34.10 -8.11 10.55
CA TRP A 652 -32.85 -8.69 11.05
C TRP A 652 -31.91 -7.63 11.61
N PHE A 653 -31.88 -6.42 11.04
CA PHE A 653 -31.05 -5.32 11.56
C PHE A 653 -31.56 -4.72 12.88
N THR A 654 -32.81 -5.00 13.26
CA THR A 654 -33.44 -4.42 14.45
C THR A 654 -33.80 -5.48 15.50
N ASP A 655 -33.79 -6.76 15.12
CA ASP A 655 -34.06 -7.89 15.99
C ASP A 655 -32.99 -8.00 17.10
N PRO A 656 -33.38 -7.98 18.39
CA PRO A 656 -32.45 -8.26 19.49
C PRO A 656 -31.76 -9.62 19.39
N GLY A 657 -32.39 -10.62 18.75
CA GLY A 657 -31.83 -11.96 18.57
C GLY A 657 -30.63 -12.01 17.62
N SER A 658 -30.43 -10.99 16.78
CA SER A 658 -29.29 -10.91 15.86
C SER A 658 -28.13 -10.06 16.39
N ILE A 659 -28.22 -9.52 17.61
CA ILE A 659 -27.27 -8.52 18.12
C ILE A 659 -25.81 -9.00 18.13
N GLU A 660 -25.59 -10.28 18.47
CA GLU A 660 -24.24 -10.88 18.51
C GLU A 660 -23.60 -10.96 17.13
N TYR A 661 -24.39 -11.18 16.08
CA TYR A 661 -23.86 -11.13 14.71
C TYR A 661 -23.44 -9.71 14.34
N ARG A 662 -24.19 -8.70 14.80
CA ARG A 662 -24.04 -7.31 14.38
C ARG A 662 -22.94 -6.52 15.12
N ARG A 663 -22.31 -7.13 16.12
CA ARG A 663 -21.18 -6.55 16.87
C ARG A 663 -19.87 -7.17 16.40
N LEU A 664 -19.18 -6.47 15.52
CA LEU A 664 -17.96 -6.95 14.89
C LEU A 664 -16.77 -6.84 15.85
N ALA A 665 -15.87 -7.83 15.82
CA ALA A 665 -14.62 -7.80 16.54
C ALA A 665 -13.45 -7.66 15.56
N TRP A 666 -12.41 -6.92 15.95
CA TRP A 666 -11.20 -6.78 15.15
C TRP A 666 -10.40 -8.10 15.15
N ALA A 667 -10.42 -8.83 14.03
CA ALA A 667 -9.69 -10.09 13.82
C ALA A 667 -8.25 -9.88 13.36
N GLU A 668 -7.36 -10.87 13.51
CA GLU A 668 -5.93 -10.79 13.09
C GLU A 668 -5.71 -10.39 11.63
N GLU A 669 -6.62 -10.78 10.74
CA GLU A 669 -6.59 -10.38 9.32
C GLU A 669 -6.97 -8.90 9.10
N ASN A 670 -7.66 -8.30 10.07
CA ASN A 670 -7.96 -6.87 10.17
C ASN A 670 -6.97 -6.11 11.09
N ARG A 671 -6.12 -6.82 11.85
CA ARG A 671 -5.18 -6.30 12.86
C ARG A 671 -3.89 -5.80 12.27
#